data_AF-A0A1H7G213-F1
#
_entry.id   AF-A0A1H7G213-F1
#
_cell.length_a   1.000
_cell.length_b   1.000
_cell.length_c   1.000
_cell.angle_alpha   90.00
_cell.angle_beta   90.00
_cell.angle_gamma   90.00
#
_symmetry.space_group_name_H-M   'P 1'
#
loop_
_entity.id
_entity.type
_entity.pdbx_description
1 polymer ?
#
loop_
_entity_poly.entity_id
_entity_poly.type
_entity_poly.pdbx_seq_one_letter_code
_entity_poly.pdbx_strand_id
1 'polypeptide(L)'
;MRILLVIALLIAYGSLYPGDFSSSGKGAVTNFLTDWRWFTSLGDVLGNIALFIPLGLASIFFASARPNASARIVWPLFLAFVYSFALQLAQVWLPSRSAALADVAWNMAGMTFGMAVAHLIEKRRVDTRRPFDSMLIIPQLILILWLINELFPLVPSLDLQKFRDALKPFFLGFNFSFPEAFMHAAAAVAAGSAFIALGRRPAWWLGGLLILILAGKLAILNLVLDASVVIGLAAGYAGCLAALRLGGTKIFHAAFWSLLAAWTIISITPFVPARDGILNAIPFATMLRGSLEGATQQLTQSLFIYTALLWLAQMTGIGIRKATAGLIIWSCLIELVQMGFLGRTADVTEPILVLLISWVLSVSKQSHPKQTALEPEGPIPQPYIVAIPAEISGRRTLGLLAMGIAICALIGWLIVQSALIPYNVRELVYEGHPFRSLILLAALLYWSIGFPVLIAQWLTRGNIYLLSLPALVLLHGLVAWVLLRSAVPDESIHDIVGSPVLAWPRDFELLGRFLALFSFWSVATTAGSLTAAWHILPGAKSALLGWAIGACLLIPISYYVVVTAASTDNLVELIANNGSLSSFLIIGLAVAEISFGGSKGALALIPGAPWRKSAAAWVLAMGVLAYVALYFGTEQVIIKYNQIFSALQFLLSSDRSHLAQPNELIIRYMALYGFVVAAIVVVQNPLWRWVMSPRRG
;
A
#
# COMPACT_ATOMS: atom_id res chain seq x y z
N MET A 1 -3.69 -9.25 9.33
CA MET A 1 -3.88 -7.84 8.90
C MET A 1 -3.03 -7.45 7.69
N ARG A 2 -1.70 -7.61 7.69
CA ARG A 2 -0.83 -7.25 6.53
C ARG A 2 -1.29 -7.83 5.18
N ILE A 3 -1.53 -9.15 5.12
CA ILE A 3 -1.94 -9.85 3.88
C ILE A 3 -3.28 -9.32 3.35
N LEU A 4 -4.24 -9.07 4.24
CA LEU A 4 -5.54 -8.48 3.89
C LEU A 4 -5.39 -7.10 3.25
N LEU A 5 -4.50 -6.25 3.78
CA LEU A 5 -4.27 -4.92 3.25
C LEU A 5 -3.62 -4.96 1.86
N VAL A 6 -2.66 -5.86 1.64
CA VAL A 6 -2.05 -6.06 0.32
C VAL A 6 -3.07 -6.57 -0.70
N ILE A 7 -3.90 -7.55 -0.33
CA ILE A 7 -4.99 -8.05 -1.20
C ILE A 7 -5.97 -6.91 -1.51
N ALA A 8 -6.38 -6.13 -0.51
CA ALA A 8 -7.25 -4.98 -0.73
C ALA A 8 -6.60 -3.99 -1.71
N LEU A 9 -5.33 -3.61 -1.52
CA LEU A 9 -4.62 -2.72 -2.44
C LEU A 9 -4.56 -3.26 -3.87
N LEU A 10 -4.31 -4.57 -4.06
CA LEU A 10 -4.32 -5.19 -5.39
C LEU A 10 -5.71 -5.16 -6.02
N ILE A 11 -6.77 -5.36 -5.24
CA ILE A 11 -8.15 -5.24 -5.70
C ILE A 11 -8.43 -3.79 -6.14
N ALA A 12 -8.09 -2.78 -5.31
CA ALA A 12 -8.25 -1.38 -5.68
C ALA A 12 -7.47 -1.04 -6.96
N TYR A 13 -6.22 -1.53 -7.04
CA TYR A 13 -5.37 -1.31 -8.19
C TYR A 13 -6.01 -1.85 -9.48
N GLY A 14 -6.45 -3.11 -9.47
CA GLY A 14 -7.10 -3.73 -10.63
C GLY A 14 -8.44 -3.07 -10.99
N SER A 15 -9.26 -2.73 -10.00
CA SER A 15 -10.57 -2.10 -10.20
C SER A 15 -10.47 -0.67 -10.71
N LEU A 16 -9.43 0.09 -10.35
CA LEU A 16 -9.29 1.50 -10.72
C LEU A 16 -8.31 1.73 -11.88
N TYR A 17 -7.63 0.69 -12.37
CA TYR A 17 -6.79 0.77 -13.58
C TYR A 17 -7.65 1.06 -14.82
N PRO A 18 -7.21 1.94 -15.76
CA PRO A 18 -5.90 2.60 -15.83
C PRO A 18 -5.78 3.92 -15.05
N GLY A 19 -6.84 4.34 -14.34
CA GLY A 19 -6.84 5.59 -13.56
C GLY A 19 -7.10 6.84 -14.40
N ASP A 20 -7.75 6.69 -15.55
CA ASP A 20 -8.11 7.77 -16.48
C ASP A 20 -9.37 8.53 -16.04
N PHE A 21 -9.41 8.95 -14.78
CA PHE A 21 -10.57 9.61 -14.20
C PHE A 21 -10.95 10.88 -14.97
N SER A 22 -12.23 11.02 -15.32
CA SER A 22 -12.76 12.17 -16.06
C SER A 22 -14.11 12.64 -15.49
N SER A 23 -14.60 13.79 -15.94
CA SER A 23 -15.91 14.30 -15.55
C SER A 23 -17.01 13.34 -16.04
N SER A 24 -17.80 12.81 -15.10
CA SER A 24 -18.94 11.95 -15.44
C SER A 24 -20.07 12.76 -16.11
N GLY A 25 -20.77 12.17 -17.08
CA GLY A 25 -21.94 12.79 -17.70
C GLY A 25 -23.02 13.18 -16.67
N LYS A 26 -23.86 14.18 -17.01
CA LYS A 26 -24.99 14.60 -16.14
C LYS A 26 -25.86 13.38 -15.80
N GLY A 27 -26.06 13.12 -14.50
CA GLY A 27 -26.88 12.01 -14.02
C GLY A 27 -26.17 10.64 -13.96
N ALA A 28 -24.85 10.55 -14.20
CA ALA A 28 -24.12 9.27 -14.17
C ALA A 28 -24.21 8.53 -12.83
N VAL A 29 -24.12 9.25 -11.69
CA VAL A 29 -24.30 8.66 -10.36
C VAL A 29 -25.73 8.17 -10.16
N THR A 30 -26.73 8.94 -10.62
CA THR A 30 -28.13 8.53 -10.57
C THR A 30 -28.33 7.25 -11.38
N ASN A 31 -27.82 7.22 -12.61
CA ASN A 31 -27.87 6.05 -13.48
C ASN A 31 -27.20 4.84 -12.83
N PHE A 32 -26.01 4.99 -12.23
CA PHE A 32 -25.34 3.93 -11.48
C PHE A 32 -26.20 3.36 -10.33
N LEU A 33 -26.89 4.24 -9.58
CA LEU A 33 -27.75 3.81 -8.48
C LEU A 33 -29.08 3.18 -8.94
N THR A 34 -29.52 3.48 -10.17
CA THR A 34 -30.79 2.98 -10.72
C THR A 34 -30.65 1.85 -11.74
N ASP A 35 -29.47 1.65 -12.32
CA ASP A 35 -29.22 0.60 -13.32
C ASP A 35 -29.06 -0.76 -12.61
N TRP A 36 -30.10 -1.58 -12.76
CA TRP A 36 -30.22 -2.86 -12.07
C TRP A 36 -29.93 -4.07 -12.96
N ARG A 37 -29.12 -3.88 -14.00
CA ARG A 37 -28.65 -4.96 -14.86
C ARG A 37 -27.70 -5.88 -14.10
N TRP A 38 -28.25 -6.99 -13.60
CA TRP A 38 -27.51 -8.02 -12.87
C TRP A 38 -26.42 -8.72 -13.68
N PHE A 39 -26.57 -8.80 -15.00
CA PHE A 39 -25.65 -9.49 -15.89
C PHE A 39 -25.27 -8.59 -17.07
N THR A 40 -24.03 -8.13 -17.07
CA THR A 40 -23.39 -7.40 -18.17
C THR A 40 -22.78 -8.39 -19.16
N SER A 41 -21.86 -9.22 -18.67
CA SER A 41 -21.27 -10.35 -19.39
C SER A 41 -20.80 -11.44 -18.41
N LEU A 42 -20.69 -12.68 -18.87
CA LEU A 42 -20.20 -13.79 -18.03
C LEU A 42 -18.76 -13.51 -17.53
N GLY A 43 -17.90 -12.94 -18.38
CA GLY A 43 -16.52 -12.63 -18.02
C GLY A 43 -16.42 -11.57 -16.92
N ASP A 44 -17.27 -10.55 -16.96
CA ASP A 44 -17.32 -9.47 -15.96
C ASP A 44 -17.81 -10.00 -14.60
N VAL A 45 -18.89 -10.79 -14.59
CA VAL A 45 -19.40 -11.44 -13.38
C VAL A 45 -18.36 -12.36 -12.74
N LEU A 46 -17.74 -13.24 -13.54
CA LEU A 46 -16.72 -14.16 -13.05
C LEU A 46 -15.46 -13.41 -12.60
N GLY A 47 -15.08 -12.32 -13.28
CA GLY A 47 -13.96 -11.46 -12.90
C GLY A 47 -14.16 -10.83 -11.52
N ASN A 48 -15.33 -10.23 -11.27
CA ASN A 48 -15.68 -9.61 -10.00
C ASN A 48 -15.75 -10.64 -8.84
N ILE A 49 -16.34 -11.82 -9.09
CA ILE A 49 -16.32 -12.93 -8.12
C ILE A 49 -14.87 -13.34 -7.82
N ALA A 50 -14.07 -13.64 -8.84
CA ALA A 50 -12.70 -14.12 -8.69
C ALA A 50 -11.81 -13.12 -7.93
N LEU A 51 -12.01 -11.81 -8.17
CA LEU A 51 -11.25 -10.73 -7.57
C LEU A 51 -11.37 -10.69 -6.04
N PHE A 52 -12.55 -11.02 -5.50
CA PHE A 52 -12.82 -10.96 -4.05
C PHE A 52 -12.62 -12.30 -3.29
N ILE A 53 -12.49 -13.43 -3.98
CA ILE A 53 -12.20 -14.74 -3.36
C ILE A 53 -10.95 -14.70 -2.45
N PRO A 54 -9.80 -14.15 -2.87
CA PRO A 54 -8.60 -14.07 -2.03
C PRO A 54 -8.83 -13.29 -0.74
N LEU A 55 -9.63 -12.21 -0.80
CA LEU A 55 -9.97 -11.39 0.37
C LEU A 55 -10.81 -12.21 1.36
N GLY A 56 -11.79 -12.96 0.85
CA GLY A 56 -12.62 -13.88 1.64
C GLY A 56 -11.79 -14.95 2.36
N LEU A 57 -10.93 -15.65 1.63
CA LEU A 57 -10.02 -16.67 2.19
C LEU A 57 -9.11 -16.08 3.28
N ALA A 58 -8.45 -14.96 2.98
CA ALA A 58 -7.52 -14.31 3.88
C ALA A 58 -8.21 -13.76 5.15
N SER A 59 -9.49 -13.37 5.05
CA SER A 59 -10.25 -12.85 6.18
C SER A 59 -10.47 -13.89 7.26
N ILE A 60 -10.61 -15.17 6.88
CA ILE A 60 -10.77 -16.27 7.83
C ILE A 60 -9.42 -16.75 8.34
N PHE A 61 -8.44 -16.97 7.45
CA PHE A 61 -7.13 -17.52 7.85
C PHE A 61 -6.25 -16.54 8.64
N PHE A 62 -6.37 -15.23 8.41
CA PHE A 62 -5.48 -14.22 9.00
C PHE A 62 -6.20 -13.17 9.86
N ALA A 63 -7.48 -13.37 10.19
CA ALA A 63 -8.15 -12.57 11.21
C ALA A 63 -7.59 -12.90 12.60
N SER A 64 -7.26 -11.87 13.36
CA SER A 64 -6.95 -11.98 14.79
C SER A 64 -8.11 -12.67 15.50
N ALA A 65 -7.80 -13.53 16.49
CA ALA A 65 -8.79 -14.21 17.31
C ALA A 65 -9.72 -13.17 17.96
N ARG A 66 -10.88 -12.92 17.35
CA ARG A 66 -11.91 -12.07 17.91
C ARG A 66 -12.71 -12.93 18.89
N PRO A 67 -13.07 -12.39 20.07
CA PRO A 67 -13.75 -13.16 21.11
C PRO A 67 -15.17 -13.62 20.70
N ASN A 68 -15.76 -13.02 19.66
CA ASN A 68 -17.09 -13.39 19.18
C ASN A 68 -17.04 -13.95 17.75
N ALA A 69 -17.56 -15.17 17.57
CA ALA A 69 -17.59 -15.89 16.30
C ALA A 69 -18.40 -15.16 15.21
N SER A 70 -19.51 -14.51 15.58
CA SER A 70 -20.31 -13.72 14.63
C SER A 70 -19.56 -12.47 14.16
N ALA A 71 -18.82 -11.80 15.05
CA ALA A 71 -17.99 -10.64 14.72
C ALA A 71 -16.76 -10.98 13.84
N ARG A 72 -16.39 -12.27 13.73
CA ARG A 72 -15.37 -12.78 12.80
C ARG A 72 -15.89 -12.85 11.36
N ILE A 73 -17.21 -12.90 11.15
CA ILE A 73 -17.85 -13.03 9.83
C ILE A 73 -18.51 -11.71 9.40
N VAL A 74 -19.33 -11.13 10.28
CA VAL A 74 -20.15 -9.94 9.97
C VAL A 74 -19.29 -8.74 9.62
N TRP A 75 -18.21 -8.51 10.38
CA TRP A 75 -17.39 -7.33 10.18
C TRP A 75 -16.54 -7.36 8.90
N PRO A 76 -15.85 -8.46 8.53
CA PRO A 76 -15.23 -8.55 7.21
C PRO A 76 -16.22 -8.39 6.06
N LEU A 77 -17.43 -8.96 6.16
CA LEU A 77 -18.46 -8.78 5.13
C LEU A 77 -18.90 -7.32 5.01
N PHE A 78 -19.15 -6.64 6.14
CA PHE A 78 -19.50 -5.23 6.15
C PHE A 78 -18.39 -4.37 5.54
N LEU A 79 -17.13 -4.59 5.95
CA LEU A 79 -16.00 -3.87 5.38
C LEU A 79 -15.83 -4.15 3.87
N ALA A 80 -15.98 -5.40 3.44
CA ALA A 80 -15.91 -5.78 2.03
C ALA A 80 -17.03 -5.13 1.21
N PHE A 81 -18.24 -5.02 1.78
CA PHE A 81 -19.37 -4.34 1.14
C PHE A 81 -19.09 -2.85 0.95
N VAL A 82 -18.71 -2.14 2.02
CA VAL A 82 -18.35 -0.71 1.95
C VAL A 82 -17.21 -0.49 0.98
N TYR A 83 -16.20 -1.37 1.01
CA TYR A 83 -15.05 -1.31 0.13
C TYR A 83 -15.43 -1.52 -1.34
N SER A 84 -16.18 -2.58 -1.65
CA SER A 84 -16.65 -2.86 -2.99
C SER A 84 -17.56 -1.75 -3.53
N PHE A 85 -18.45 -1.21 -2.69
CA PHE A 85 -19.30 -0.08 -3.07
C PHE A 85 -18.46 1.16 -3.39
N ALA A 86 -17.46 1.47 -2.55
CA ALA A 86 -16.56 2.60 -2.80
C ALA A 86 -15.77 2.45 -4.11
N LEU A 87 -15.31 1.24 -4.45
CA LEU A 87 -14.63 0.97 -5.73
C LEU A 87 -15.58 1.16 -6.92
N GLN A 88 -16.78 0.60 -6.85
CA GLN A 88 -17.76 0.73 -7.94
C GLN A 88 -18.27 2.16 -8.11
N LEU A 89 -18.47 2.88 -7.02
CA LEU A 89 -18.79 4.29 -7.06
C LEU A 89 -17.64 5.09 -7.70
N ALA A 90 -16.39 4.81 -7.34
CA ALA A 90 -15.23 5.48 -7.94
C ALA A 90 -15.13 5.23 -9.46
N GLN A 91 -15.54 4.05 -9.94
CA GLN A 91 -15.57 3.73 -11.37
C GLN A 91 -16.58 4.57 -12.19
N VAL A 92 -17.56 5.23 -11.56
CA VAL A 92 -18.48 6.15 -12.27
C VAL A 92 -17.71 7.28 -12.98
N TRP A 93 -16.53 7.62 -12.46
CA TRP A 93 -15.63 8.62 -13.05
C TRP A 93 -14.55 8.03 -13.93
N LEU A 94 -14.55 6.72 -14.22
CA LEU A 94 -13.60 6.07 -15.13
C LEU A 94 -14.28 5.76 -16.47
N PRO A 95 -14.07 6.56 -17.54
CA PRO A 95 -14.73 6.35 -18.83
C PRO A 95 -14.30 5.04 -19.52
N SER A 96 -13.11 4.52 -19.19
CA SER A 96 -12.64 3.21 -19.66
C SER A 96 -13.30 2.02 -18.95
N ARG A 97 -14.11 2.25 -17.91
CA ARG A 97 -14.77 1.21 -17.11
C ARG A 97 -16.29 1.39 -17.11
N SER A 98 -17.00 0.27 -17.00
CA SER A 98 -18.45 0.25 -16.81
C SER A 98 -18.74 0.05 -15.33
N ALA A 99 -19.07 1.12 -14.62
CA ALA A 99 -19.53 1.00 -13.23
C ALA A 99 -20.91 0.35 -13.17
N ALA A 100 -21.04 -0.73 -12.40
CA ALA A 100 -22.31 -1.42 -12.20
C ALA A 100 -22.54 -1.70 -10.71
N LEU A 101 -23.70 -1.29 -10.19
CA LEU A 101 -24.05 -1.58 -8.79
C LEU A 101 -24.20 -3.08 -8.54
N ALA A 102 -24.60 -3.85 -9.57
CA ALA A 102 -24.65 -5.31 -9.53
C ALA A 102 -23.28 -5.96 -9.21
N ASP A 103 -22.17 -5.33 -9.60
CA ASP A 103 -20.83 -5.84 -9.32
C ASP A 103 -20.49 -5.81 -7.84
N VAL A 104 -21.13 -4.93 -7.05
CA VAL A 104 -21.04 -4.99 -5.59
C VAL A 104 -21.56 -6.31 -5.09
N ALA A 105 -22.67 -6.82 -5.65
CA ALA A 105 -23.20 -8.13 -5.28
C ALA A 105 -22.29 -9.28 -5.72
N TRP A 106 -21.70 -9.21 -6.92
CA TRP A 106 -20.77 -10.22 -7.42
C TRP A 106 -19.45 -10.27 -6.64
N ASN A 107 -18.90 -9.12 -6.28
CA ASN A 107 -17.77 -9.00 -5.36
C ASN A 107 -18.09 -9.62 -3.99
N MET A 108 -19.30 -9.37 -3.46
CA MET A 108 -19.75 -9.98 -2.21
C MET A 108 -19.97 -11.50 -2.33
N ALA A 109 -20.40 -12.00 -3.49
CA ALA A 109 -20.47 -13.43 -3.77
C ALA A 109 -19.05 -14.05 -3.77
N GLY A 110 -18.06 -13.39 -4.37
CA GLY A 110 -16.65 -13.79 -4.29
C GLY A 110 -16.11 -13.83 -2.86
N MET A 111 -16.36 -12.77 -2.09
CA MET A 111 -15.97 -12.66 -0.68
C MET A 111 -16.57 -13.81 0.16
N THR A 112 -17.89 -14.04 0.06
CA THR A 112 -18.60 -15.08 0.81
C THR A 112 -18.15 -16.48 0.40
N PHE A 113 -17.96 -16.74 -0.90
CA PHE A 113 -17.42 -18.00 -1.39
C PHE A 113 -16.01 -18.26 -0.84
N GLY A 114 -15.12 -17.27 -0.89
CA GLY A 114 -13.78 -17.36 -0.30
C GLY A 114 -13.81 -17.67 1.20
N MET A 115 -14.70 -17.02 1.96
CA MET A 115 -14.89 -17.31 3.39
C MET A 115 -15.40 -18.73 3.63
N ALA A 116 -16.39 -19.19 2.85
CA ALA A 116 -16.96 -20.52 2.96
C ALA A 116 -15.92 -21.62 2.69
N VAL A 117 -15.10 -21.45 1.65
CA VAL A 117 -13.99 -22.35 1.34
C VAL A 117 -12.99 -22.38 2.49
N ALA A 118 -12.57 -21.23 3.03
CA ALA A 118 -11.66 -21.18 4.16
C ALA A 118 -12.23 -21.86 5.41
N HIS A 119 -13.52 -21.67 5.68
CA HIS A 119 -14.19 -22.30 6.81
C HIS A 119 -14.33 -23.82 6.65
N LEU A 120 -14.65 -24.32 5.45
CA LEU A 120 -14.68 -25.76 5.17
C LEU A 120 -13.30 -26.39 5.38
N ILE A 121 -12.25 -25.69 4.96
CA ILE A 121 -10.87 -26.09 5.18
C ILE A 121 -10.54 -26.07 6.68
N GLU A 122 -10.95 -25.06 7.45
CA GLU A 122 -10.77 -24.98 8.91
C GLU A 122 -11.53 -26.10 9.65
N LYS A 123 -12.77 -26.40 9.26
CA LYS A 123 -13.60 -27.45 9.87
C LYS A 123 -13.01 -28.85 9.67
N ARG A 124 -12.60 -29.20 8.44
CA ARG A 124 -11.91 -30.48 8.16
C ARG A 124 -10.60 -30.64 8.93
N ARG A 125 -9.97 -29.53 9.37
CA ARG A 125 -8.75 -29.53 10.19
C ARG A 125 -9.03 -29.82 11.66
N VAL A 126 -10.10 -29.27 12.23
CA VAL A 126 -10.49 -29.52 13.64
C VAL A 126 -10.79 -31.00 13.87
N ASP A 127 -11.45 -31.66 12.92
CA ASP A 127 -11.75 -33.10 13.00
C ASP A 127 -10.49 -33.99 12.88
N THR A 128 -9.37 -33.47 12.36
CA THR A 128 -8.15 -34.27 12.11
C THR A 128 -7.03 -34.10 13.13
N ARG A 129 -7.21 -33.29 14.20
CA ARG A 129 -6.24 -33.04 15.30
C ARG A 129 -4.78 -32.80 14.89
N ARG A 130 -4.50 -32.45 13.62
CA ARG A 130 -3.14 -32.16 13.16
C ARG A 130 -2.88 -30.66 13.25
N PRO A 131 -1.82 -30.21 13.94
CA PRO A 131 -1.45 -28.80 13.96
C PRO A 131 -1.16 -28.30 12.54
N PHE A 132 -1.38 -27.01 12.32
CA PHE A 132 -1.10 -26.33 11.06
C PHE A 132 0.37 -26.56 10.69
N ASP A 133 0.66 -27.32 9.64
CA ASP A 133 2.03 -27.42 9.12
C ASP A 133 2.10 -26.63 7.81
N SER A 134 2.52 -25.37 7.92
CA SER A 134 2.71 -24.47 6.76
C SER A 134 3.61 -25.09 5.69
N MET A 135 4.44 -26.10 6.02
CA MET A 135 5.25 -26.83 5.04
C MET A 135 4.44 -27.69 4.07
N LEU A 136 3.23 -28.15 4.43
CA LEU A 136 2.41 -29.03 3.59
C LEU A 136 1.41 -28.27 2.69
N ILE A 137 1.09 -27.02 3.03
CA ILE A 137 0.18 -26.18 2.23
C ILE A 137 0.83 -25.77 0.91
N ILE A 138 2.12 -25.45 0.92
CA ILE A 138 2.83 -24.95 -0.25
C ILE A 138 2.90 -26.03 -1.36
N PRO A 139 3.27 -27.30 -1.08
CA PRO A 139 3.19 -28.38 -2.07
C PRO A 139 1.79 -28.58 -2.67
N GLN A 140 0.72 -28.47 -1.85
CA GLN A 140 -0.65 -28.56 -2.35
C GLN A 140 -0.99 -27.40 -3.28
N LEU A 141 -0.58 -26.18 -2.91
CA LEU A 141 -0.77 -25.00 -3.73
C LEU A 141 -0.03 -25.12 -5.08
N ILE A 142 1.19 -25.65 -5.09
CA ILE A 142 1.95 -25.92 -6.32
C ILE A 142 1.18 -26.88 -7.23
N LEU A 143 0.63 -27.98 -6.70
CA LEU A 143 -0.15 -28.94 -7.48
C LEU A 143 -1.43 -28.32 -8.04
N ILE A 144 -2.13 -27.51 -7.25
CA ILE A 144 -3.36 -26.82 -7.68
C ILE A 144 -3.04 -25.79 -8.76
N LEU A 145 -2.03 -24.94 -8.56
CA LEU A 145 -1.60 -23.94 -9.53
C LEU A 145 -1.14 -24.57 -10.84
N TRP A 146 -0.41 -25.69 -10.77
CA TRP A 146 -0.03 -26.44 -11.97
C TRP A 146 -1.24 -27.00 -12.71
N LEU A 147 -2.18 -27.62 -11.99
CA LEU A 147 -3.39 -28.18 -12.61
C LEU A 147 -4.23 -27.10 -13.28
N ILE A 148 -4.40 -25.94 -12.63
CA ILE A 148 -5.11 -24.79 -13.23
C ILE A 148 -4.34 -24.29 -14.45
N ASN A 149 -3.01 -24.14 -14.35
CA ASN A 149 -2.18 -23.71 -15.48
C ASN A 149 -2.32 -24.62 -16.71
N GLU A 150 -2.44 -25.93 -16.51
CA GLU A 150 -2.53 -26.91 -17.61
C GLU A 150 -3.93 -27.00 -18.24
N LEU A 151 -4.97 -26.67 -17.48
CA LEU A 151 -6.37 -26.90 -17.82
C LEU A 151 -7.20 -25.61 -17.95
N PHE A 152 -6.61 -24.43 -17.74
CA PHE A 152 -7.27 -23.16 -18.04
C PHE A 152 -7.67 -23.10 -19.53
N PRO A 153 -8.88 -22.64 -19.91
CA PRO A 153 -9.85 -21.84 -19.16
C PRO A 153 -10.84 -22.61 -18.26
N LEU A 154 -10.68 -23.93 -18.08
CA LEU A 154 -11.57 -24.78 -17.26
C LEU A 154 -13.02 -24.85 -17.73
N VAL A 155 -13.26 -24.60 -19.02
CA VAL A 155 -14.60 -24.71 -19.65
C VAL A 155 -14.73 -26.08 -20.34
N PRO A 156 -15.41 -27.07 -19.74
CA PRO A 156 -15.56 -28.39 -20.34
C PRO A 156 -16.53 -28.36 -21.54
N SER A 157 -16.24 -29.17 -22.54
CA SER A 157 -17.11 -29.47 -23.67
C SER A 157 -17.24 -30.99 -23.82
N LEU A 158 -18.48 -31.44 -24.04
CA LEU A 158 -18.79 -32.84 -24.32
C LEU A 158 -18.98 -33.10 -25.82
N ASP A 159 -18.62 -32.14 -26.67
CA ASP A 159 -18.74 -32.28 -28.12
C ASP A 159 -17.69 -33.26 -28.67
N LEU A 160 -18.15 -34.35 -29.28
CA LEU A 160 -17.31 -35.35 -29.95
C LEU A 160 -16.39 -34.73 -31.01
N GLN A 161 -16.82 -33.66 -31.67
CA GLN A 161 -15.99 -32.95 -32.65
C GLN A 161 -14.77 -32.31 -31.98
N LYS A 162 -14.97 -31.70 -30.79
CA LYS A 162 -13.90 -31.13 -29.98
C LYS A 162 -12.87 -32.18 -29.57
N PHE A 163 -13.29 -33.39 -29.19
CA PHE A 163 -12.35 -34.47 -28.87
C PHE A 163 -11.47 -34.84 -30.06
N ARG A 164 -12.04 -34.91 -31.26
CA ARG A 164 -11.29 -35.17 -32.49
C ARG A 164 -10.33 -34.02 -32.80
N ASP A 165 -10.81 -32.79 -32.70
CA ASP A 165 -10.03 -31.59 -33.01
C ASP A 165 -8.84 -31.43 -32.04
N ALA A 166 -9.02 -31.75 -30.76
CA ALA A 166 -7.95 -31.72 -29.76
C ALA A 166 -6.83 -32.75 -30.06
N LEU A 167 -7.13 -33.85 -30.77
CA LEU A 167 -6.16 -34.89 -31.13
C LEU A 167 -5.48 -34.68 -32.49
N LYS A 168 -6.08 -33.89 -33.39
CA LYS A 168 -5.55 -33.67 -34.74
C LYS A 168 -4.09 -33.20 -34.74
N PRO A 169 -3.67 -32.23 -33.90
CA PRO A 169 -2.29 -31.73 -33.95
C PRO A 169 -1.24 -32.76 -33.54
N PHE A 170 -1.60 -33.70 -32.66
CA PHE A 170 -0.72 -34.82 -32.32
C PHE A 170 -0.58 -35.84 -33.47
N PHE A 171 -1.69 -36.27 -34.08
CA PHE A 171 -1.67 -37.36 -35.07
C PHE A 171 -1.38 -36.90 -36.51
N LEU A 172 -1.84 -35.71 -36.90
CA LEU A 172 -1.78 -35.22 -38.28
C LEU A 172 -0.68 -34.16 -38.48
N GLY A 173 -0.44 -33.31 -37.49
CA GLY A 173 0.51 -32.19 -37.60
C GLY A 173 1.90 -32.48 -37.04
N PHE A 174 1.99 -33.33 -36.00
CA PHE A 174 3.20 -33.57 -35.21
C PHE A 174 3.96 -32.27 -34.85
N ASN A 175 3.22 -31.27 -34.36
CA ASN A 175 3.81 -30.00 -33.95
C ASN A 175 4.58 -30.21 -32.64
N PHE A 176 5.91 -30.13 -32.71
CA PHE A 176 6.81 -30.29 -31.58
C PHE A 176 7.61 -29.01 -31.32
N SER A 177 7.53 -28.52 -30.09
CA SER A 177 8.28 -27.38 -29.56
C SER A 177 9.07 -27.85 -28.35
N PHE A 178 10.40 -27.87 -28.48
CA PHE A 178 11.28 -28.28 -27.39
C PHE A 178 11.09 -27.44 -26.11
N PRO A 179 11.00 -26.09 -26.17
CA PRO A 179 10.77 -25.26 -24.99
C PRO A 179 9.47 -25.61 -24.24
N GLU A 180 8.37 -25.85 -24.96
CA GLU A 180 7.09 -26.24 -24.37
C GLU A 180 7.16 -27.64 -23.75
N ALA A 181 7.72 -28.61 -24.49
CA ALA A 181 7.91 -29.97 -23.98
C ALA A 181 8.76 -29.99 -22.71
N PHE A 182 9.83 -29.18 -22.68
CA PHE A 182 10.71 -29.08 -21.51
C PHE A 182 10.02 -28.41 -20.32
N MET A 183 9.16 -27.41 -20.57
CA MET A 183 8.34 -26.79 -19.53
C MET A 183 7.36 -27.79 -18.89
N HIS A 184 6.63 -28.57 -19.69
CA HIS A 184 5.76 -29.64 -19.19
C HIS A 184 6.54 -30.71 -18.41
N ALA A 185 7.73 -31.10 -18.90
CA ALA A 185 8.59 -32.06 -18.22
C ALA A 185 9.07 -31.54 -16.85
N ALA A 186 9.57 -30.30 -16.80
CA ALA A 186 10.05 -29.68 -15.57
C ALA A 186 8.92 -29.48 -14.55
N ALA A 187 7.73 -29.07 -15.01
CA ALA A 187 6.55 -28.93 -14.18
C ALA A 187 6.11 -30.27 -13.56
N ALA A 188 6.14 -31.36 -14.33
CA ALA A 188 5.85 -32.70 -13.82
C ALA A 188 6.86 -33.18 -12.78
N VAL A 189 8.16 -32.88 -12.94
CA VAL A 189 9.19 -33.18 -11.93
C VAL A 189 8.97 -32.34 -10.65
N ALA A 190 8.61 -31.07 -10.78
CA ALA A 190 8.26 -30.21 -9.64
C ALA A 190 7.02 -30.76 -8.90
N ALA A 191 5.97 -31.18 -9.61
CA ALA A 191 4.80 -31.81 -9.02
C ALA A 191 5.13 -33.16 -8.34
N GLY A 192 6.01 -33.96 -8.94
CA GLY A 192 6.53 -35.17 -8.32
C GLY A 192 7.21 -34.90 -6.97
N SER A 193 8.03 -33.86 -6.91
CA SER A 193 8.67 -33.42 -5.66
C SER A 193 7.67 -32.91 -4.62
N ALA A 194 6.58 -32.26 -5.04
CA ALA A 194 5.49 -31.83 -4.16
C ALA A 194 4.76 -33.04 -3.55
N PHE A 195 4.50 -34.11 -4.32
CA PHE A 195 3.91 -35.35 -3.77
C PHE A 195 4.83 -36.04 -2.75
N ILE A 196 6.14 -36.02 -2.96
CA ILE A 196 7.12 -36.54 -1.98
C ILE A 196 7.03 -35.76 -0.67
N ALA A 197 7.01 -34.43 -0.74
CA ALA A 197 6.88 -33.58 0.44
C ALA A 197 5.57 -33.80 1.20
N LEU A 198 4.50 -34.22 0.50
CA LEU A 198 3.23 -34.62 1.08
C LEU A 198 3.20 -36.05 1.64
N GLY A 199 4.34 -36.77 1.63
CA GLY A 199 4.43 -38.16 2.08
C GLY A 199 3.66 -39.15 1.20
N ARG A 200 3.37 -38.77 -0.05
CA ARG A 200 2.65 -39.61 -1.02
C ARG A 200 3.63 -40.35 -1.91
N ARG A 201 3.19 -41.48 -2.49
CA ARG A 201 3.97 -42.21 -3.51
C ARG A 201 3.90 -41.45 -4.83
N PRO A 202 4.94 -40.72 -5.25
CA PRO A 202 4.87 -39.82 -6.39
C PRO A 202 4.54 -40.53 -7.70
N ALA A 203 5.04 -41.75 -7.93
CA ALA A 203 4.74 -42.50 -9.16
C ALA A 203 3.22 -42.65 -9.42
N TRP A 204 2.46 -43.09 -8.42
CA TRP A 204 1.01 -43.31 -8.56
C TRP A 204 0.24 -42.01 -8.66
N TRP A 205 0.54 -41.04 -7.79
CA TRP A 205 -0.20 -39.78 -7.73
C TRP A 205 0.13 -38.86 -8.91
N LEU A 206 1.39 -38.80 -9.32
CA LEU A 206 1.79 -38.07 -10.53
C LEU A 206 1.18 -38.73 -11.76
N GLY A 207 1.24 -40.06 -11.89
CA GLY A 207 0.63 -40.78 -13.00
C GLY A 207 -0.88 -40.48 -13.14
N GLY A 208 -1.62 -40.54 -12.03
CA GLY A 208 -3.04 -40.17 -12.01
C GLY A 208 -3.30 -38.71 -12.39
N LEU A 209 -2.47 -37.77 -11.90
CA LEU A 209 -2.58 -36.35 -12.22
C LEU A 209 -2.28 -36.07 -13.70
N LEU A 210 -1.30 -36.78 -14.29
CA LEU A 210 -0.97 -36.66 -15.72
C LEU A 210 -2.10 -37.18 -16.60
N ILE A 211 -2.72 -38.32 -16.23
CA ILE A 211 -3.91 -38.84 -16.93
C ILE A 211 -5.05 -37.82 -16.86
N LEU A 212 -5.26 -37.20 -15.69
CA LEU A 212 -6.26 -36.15 -15.53
C LEU A 212 -5.97 -34.94 -16.42
N ILE A 213 -4.71 -34.51 -16.53
CA ILE A 213 -4.31 -33.40 -17.41
C ILE A 213 -4.58 -33.75 -18.88
N LEU A 214 -4.20 -34.95 -19.32
CA LEU A 214 -4.44 -35.40 -20.70
C LEU A 214 -5.93 -35.49 -21.01
N ALA A 215 -6.73 -36.09 -20.13
CA ALA A 215 -8.18 -36.16 -20.26
C ALA A 215 -8.83 -34.76 -20.23
N GLY A 216 -8.33 -33.86 -19.38
CA GLY A 216 -8.77 -32.48 -19.30
C GLY A 216 -8.50 -31.71 -20.60
N LYS A 217 -7.30 -31.82 -21.18
CA LYS A 217 -6.98 -31.19 -22.48
C LYS A 217 -7.88 -31.73 -23.61
N LEU A 218 -8.33 -32.99 -23.54
CA LEU A 218 -9.32 -33.56 -24.46
C LEU A 218 -10.75 -33.05 -24.25
N ALA A 219 -11.13 -32.64 -23.05
CA ALA A 219 -12.49 -32.19 -22.73
C ALA A 219 -12.66 -30.65 -22.73
N ILE A 220 -11.63 -29.87 -22.39
CA ILE A 220 -11.73 -28.42 -22.18
C ILE A 220 -11.54 -27.61 -23.47
N LEU A 221 -12.41 -26.63 -23.72
CA LEU A 221 -12.37 -25.75 -24.90
C LEU A 221 -11.01 -25.04 -25.04
N ASN A 222 -10.62 -24.75 -26.29
CA ASN A 222 -9.36 -24.09 -26.66
C ASN A 222 -8.07 -24.83 -26.27
N LEU A 223 -8.17 -26.03 -25.68
CA LEU A 223 -7.03 -26.89 -25.39
C LEU A 223 -6.89 -28.01 -26.42
N VAL A 224 -5.64 -28.32 -26.71
CA VAL A 224 -5.21 -29.27 -27.73
C VAL A 224 -4.14 -30.18 -27.12
N LEU A 225 -4.06 -31.41 -27.62
CA LEU A 225 -2.92 -32.29 -27.42
C LEU A 225 -2.01 -32.23 -28.65
N ASP A 226 -0.80 -31.73 -28.46
CA ASP A 226 0.28 -31.76 -29.43
C ASP A 226 1.42 -32.68 -28.97
N ALA A 227 2.46 -32.82 -29.79
CA ALA A 227 3.60 -33.65 -29.46
C ALA A 227 4.39 -33.09 -28.27
N SER A 228 4.46 -31.76 -28.12
CA SER A 228 5.15 -31.09 -27.01
C SER A 228 4.58 -31.49 -25.65
N VAL A 229 3.26 -31.45 -25.49
CA VAL A 229 2.56 -31.81 -24.26
C VAL A 229 2.78 -33.28 -23.92
N VAL A 230 2.50 -34.18 -24.85
CA VAL A 230 2.54 -35.63 -24.58
C VAL A 230 3.96 -36.09 -24.28
N ILE A 231 4.94 -35.67 -25.10
CA ILE A 231 6.36 -36.01 -24.91
C ILE A 231 6.88 -35.37 -23.62
N GLY A 232 6.55 -34.10 -23.36
CA GLY A 232 6.97 -33.37 -22.17
C GLY A 232 6.48 -34.04 -20.88
N LEU A 233 5.19 -34.34 -20.80
CA LEU A 233 4.61 -35.01 -19.62
C LEU A 233 5.18 -36.42 -19.41
N ALA A 234 5.36 -37.19 -20.49
CA ALA A 234 5.96 -38.53 -20.42
C ALA A 234 7.44 -38.47 -19.98
N ALA A 235 8.22 -37.54 -20.53
CA ALA A 235 9.61 -37.30 -20.15
C ALA A 235 9.73 -36.83 -18.69
N GLY A 236 8.84 -35.95 -18.24
CA GLY A 236 8.78 -35.50 -16.85
C GLY A 236 8.43 -36.63 -15.87
N TYR A 237 7.49 -37.52 -16.24
CA TYR A 237 7.18 -38.71 -15.46
C TYR A 237 8.38 -39.65 -15.34
N ALA A 238 9.01 -39.99 -16.47
CA ALA A 238 10.21 -40.82 -16.49
C ALA A 238 11.38 -40.18 -15.72
N GLY A 239 11.58 -38.87 -15.88
CA GLY A 239 12.58 -38.09 -15.15
C GLY A 239 12.33 -38.08 -13.65
N CYS A 240 11.07 -37.97 -13.22
CA CYS A 240 10.71 -38.10 -11.80
C CYS A 240 11.04 -39.50 -11.26
N LEU A 241 10.72 -40.57 -12.00
CA LEU A 241 11.05 -41.94 -11.61
C LEU A 241 12.57 -42.19 -11.53
N ALA A 242 13.33 -41.64 -12.48
CA ALA A 242 14.79 -41.71 -12.46
C ALA A 242 15.37 -40.96 -11.26
N ALA A 243 14.88 -39.74 -11.00
CA ALA A 243 15.33 -38.92 -9.87
C ALA A 243 15.02 -39.57 -8.51
N LEU A 244 13.93 -40.33 -8.39
CA LEU A 244 13.61 -41.10 -7.19
C LEU A 244 14.66 -42.16 -6.86
N ARG A 245 15.32 -42.74 -7.87
CA ARG A 245 16.42 -43.71 -7.68
C ARG A 245 17.67 -43.05 -7.12
N LEU A 246 17.84 -41.74 -7.31
CA LEU A 246 19.03 -40.98 -6.90
C LEU A 246 18.96 -40.46 -5.45
N GLY A 247 17.80 -40.58 -4.78
CA GLY A 247 17.57 -40.18 -3.39
C GLY A 247 16.66 -38.94 -3.23
N GLY A 248 15.94 -38.88 -2.12
CA GLY A 248 14.87 -37.90 -1.88
C GLY A 248 15.31 -36.43 -1.84
N THR A 249 16.57 -36.12 -1.53
CA THR A 249 17.09 -34.74 -1.55
C THR A 249 17.53 -34.28 -2.94
N LYS A 250 17.95 -35.22 -3.81
CA LYS A 250 18.41 -34.92 -5.17
C LYS A 250 17.28 -34.57 -6.11
N ILE A 251 16.06 -35.09 -5.87
CA ILE A 251 14.89 -34.72 -6.68
C ILE A 251 14.53 -33.24 -6.54
N PHE A 252 14.68 -32.63 -5.35
CA PHE A 252 14.41 -31.20 -5.17
C PHE A 252 15.42 -30.34 -5.93
N HIS A 253 16.69 -30.76 -5.99
CA HIS A 253 17.72 -30.11 -6.79
C HIS A 253 17.42 -30.24 -8.29
N ALA A 254 17.08 -31.46 -8.74
CA ALA A 254 16.73 -31.71 -10.13
C ALA A 254 15.50 -30.90 -10.56
N ALA A 255 14.46 -30.86 -9.73
CA ALA A 255 13.25 -30.07 -9.95
C ALA A 255 13.54 -28.57 -9.99
N PHE A 256 14.38 -28.05 -9.08
CA PHE A 256 14.72 -26.63 -9.04
C PHE A 256 15.41 -26.20 -10.34
N TRP A 257 16.49 -26.90 -10.70
CA TRP A 257 17.28 -26.53 -11.86
C TRP A 257 16.56 -26.80 -13.18
N SER A 258 15.78 -27.88 -13.29
CA SER A 258 14.99 -28.14 -14.50
C SER A 258 13.91 -27.09 -14.69
N LEU A 259 13.20 -26.68 -13.63
CA LEU A 259 12.16 -25.66 -13.72
C LEU A 259 12.73 -24.27 -14.00
N LEU A 260 13.86 -23.92 -13.37
CA LEU A 260 14.54 -22.65 -13.64
C LEU A 260 15.02 -22.58 -15.10
N ALA A 261 15.62 -23.67 -15.59
CA ALA A 261 16.06 -23.76 -16.99
C ALA A 261 14.88 -23.71 -17.96
N ALA A 262 13.81 -24.47 -17.70
CA ALA A 262 12.64 -24.49 -18.56
C ALA A 262 11.95 -23.13 -18.64
N TRP A 263 11.76 -22.46 -17.49
CA TRP A 263 11.24 -21.09 -17.45
C TRP A 263 12.14 -20.11 -18.20
N THR A 264 13.47 -20.23 -18.08
CA THR A 264 14.40 -19.37 -18.82
C THR A 264 14.26 -19.58 -20.32
N ILE A 265 14.30 -20.83 -20.78
CA ILE A 265 14.25 -21.18 -22.21
C ILE A 265 12.92 -20.75 -22.83
N ILE A 266 11.78 -21.01 -22.16
CA ILE A 266 10.47 -20.61 -22.69
C ILE A 266 10.33 -19.08 -22.72
N SER A 267 10.90 -18.36 -21.76
CA SER A 267 10.78 -16.90 -21.66
C SER A 267 11.60 -16.16 -22.72
N ILE A 268 12.67 -16.75 -23.24
CA ILE A 268 13.51 -16.15 -24.30
C ILE A 268 13.15 -16.66 -25.71
N THR A 269 12.21 -17.59 -25.81
CA THR A 269 11.77 -18.16 -27.09
C THR A 269 10.49 -17.46 -27.58
N PRO A 270 10.32 -17.21 -28.90
CA PRO A 270 11.28 -17.44 -29.97
C PRO A 270 12.38 -16.36 -30.00
N PHE A 271 13.61 -16.77 -30.32
CA PHE A 271 14.76 -15.86 -30.41
C PHE A 271 14.71 -15.09 -31.74
N VAL A 272 13.87 -14.07 -31.80
CA VAL A 272 13.73 -13.18 -32.97
C VAL A 272 14.17 -11.79 -32.55
N PRO A 273 15.41 -11.37 -32.85
CA PRO A 273 15.93 -10.07 -32.43
C PRO A 273 15.11 -8.89 -32.98
N ALA A 274 14.89 -7.87 -32.16
CA ALA A 274 14.28 -6.59 -32.54
C ALA A 274 15.01 -5.41 -31.86
N ARG A 275 14.82 -4.20 -32.40
CA ARG A 275 15.52 -2.98 -31.94
C ARG A 275 14.65 -2.00 -31.14
N ASP A 276 13.35 -2.27 -31.01
CA ASP A 276 12.37 -1.33 -30.43
C ASP A 276 11.79 -1.81 -29.09
N GLY A 277 12.65 -2.30 -28.19
CA GLY A 277 12.25 -2.81 -26.89
C GLY A 277 11.62 -1.73 -25.99
N ILE A 278 10.41 -1.99 -25.49
CA ILE A 278 9.69 -1.10 -24.57
C ILE A 278 9.67 -1.70 -23.16
N LEU A 279 9.96 -0.87 -22.15
CA LEU A 279 9.79 -1.20 -20.73
C LEU A 279 8.47 -0.64 -20.19
N ASN A 280 7.61 -1.52 -19.69
CA ASN A 280 6.43 -1.15 -18.92
C ASN A 280 6.78 -1.08 -17.43
N ALA A 281 6.94 0.15 -16.92
CA ALA A 281 7.22 0.41 -15.51
C ALA A 281 5.97 0.32 -14.61
N ILE A 282 4.78 0.29 -15.20
CA ILE A 282 3.50 0.19 -14.48
C ILE A 282 3.21 -1.30 -14.22
N PRO A 283 3.15 -1.75 -12.94
CA PRO A 283 2.93 -3.16 -12.62
C PRO A 283 1.60 -3.67 -13.17
N PHE A 284 1.56 -4.90 -13.65
CA PHE A 284 0.41 -5.58 -14.26
C PHE A 284 -0.18 -4.90 -15.49
N ALA A 285 0.45 -3.86 -16.06
CA ALA A 285 -0.13 -3.10 -17.16
C ALA A 285 -0.34 -3.95 -18.42
N THR A 286 0.61 -4.82 -18.76
CA THR A 286 0.47 -5.74 -19.91
C THR A 286 -0.67 -6.72 -19.70
N MET A 287 -0.76 -7.33 -18.51
CA MET A 287 -1.82 -8.24 -18.13
C MET A 287 -3.20 -7.55 -18.13
N LEU A 288 -3.31 -6.32 -17.61
CA LEU A 288 -4.58 -5.60 -17.48
C LEU A 288 -5.09 -5.00 -18.80
N ARG A 289 -4.21 -4.75 -19.78
CA ARG A 289 -4.60 -4.28 -21.12
C ARG A 289 -4.98 -5.41 -22.08
N GLY A 290 -4.49 -6.63 -21.82
CA GLY A 290 -4.77 -7.81 -22.64
C GLY A 290 -6.17 -8.38 -22.41
N SER A 291 -6.41 -9.58 -22.96
CA SER A 291 -7.63 -10.34 -22.65
C SER A 291 -7.57 -10.89 -21.23
N LEU A 292 -8.72 -10.93 -20.55
CA LEU A 292 -8.83 -11.52 -19.20
C LEU A 292 -8.33 -12.97 -19.17
N GLU A 293 -8.63 -13.73 -20.23
CA GLU A 293 -8.18 -15.12 -20.38
C GLU A 293 -6.65 -15.20 -20.42
N GLY A 294 -6.00 -14.43 -21.29
CA GLY A 294 -4.54 -14.42 -21.41
C GLY A 294 -3.86 -13.92 -20.13
N ALA A 295 -4.40 -12.88 -19.51
CA ALA A 295 -3.91 -12.34 -18.24
C ALA A 295 -3.98 -13.38 -17.11
N THR A 296 -5.11 -14.10 -17.01
CA THR A 296 -5.31 -15.13 -15.99
C THR A 296 -4.39 -16.33 -16.20
N GLN A 297 -4.19 -16.74 -17.46
CA GLN A 297 -3.27 -17.80 -17.82
C GLN A 297 -1.83 -17.42 -17.46
N GLN A 298 -1.36 -16.24 -17.87
CA GLN A 298 -0.01 -15.76 -17.56
C GLN A 298 0.21 -15.62 -16.05
N LEU A 299 -0.75 -15.03 -15.32
CA LEU A 299 -0.66 -14.89 -13.87
C LEU A 299 -0.59 -16.26 -13.18
N THR A 300 -1.42 -17.21 -13.59
CA THR A 300 -1.41 -18.56 -13.00
C THR A 300 -0.09 -19.29 -13.26
N GLN A 301 0.47 -19.13 -14.46
CA GLN A 301 1.78 -19.66 -14.81
C GLN A 301 2.89 -19.06 -13.93
N SER A 302 2.96 -17.74 -13.80
CA SER A 302 3.95 -17.06 -12.96
C SER A 302 3.79 -17.44 -11.48
N LEU A 303 2.55 -17.50 -10.97
CA LEU A 303 2.26 -17.96 -9.61
C LEU A 303 2.75 -19.39 -9.38
N PHE A 304 2.52 -20.31 -10.32
CA PHE A 304 3.02 -21.69 -10.26
C PHE A 304 4.55 -21.72 -10.21
N ILE A 305 5.21 -21.09 -11.19
CA ILE A 305 6.67 -21.12 -11.35
C ILE A 305 7.37 -20.56 -10.13
N TYR A 306 6.99 -19.34 -9.70
CA TYR A 306 7.68 -18.66 -8.62
C TYR A 306 7.42 -19.30 -7.27
N THR A 307 6.19 -19.77 -7.03
CA THR A 307 5.88 -20.52 -5.80
C THR A 307 6.69 -21.81 -5.75
N ALA A 308 6.77 -22.56 -6.86
CA ALA A 308 7.55 -23.79 -6.95
C ALA A 308 9.05 -23.53 -6.80
N LEU A 309 9.63 -22.54 -7.51
CA LEU A 309 11.06 -22.23 -7.42
C LEU A 309 11.49 -21.77 -6.03
N LEU A 310 10.72 -20.86 -5.40
CA LEU A 310 11.01 -20.39 -4.04
C LEU A 310 10.93 -21.53 -3.02
N TRP A 311 9.93 -22.42 -3.17
CA TRP A 311 9.78 -23.58 -2.29
C TRP A 311 10.86 -24.63 -2.50
N LEU A 312 11.19 -24.96 -3.76
CA LEU A 312 12.25 -25.89 -4.12
C LEU A 312 13.62 -25.40 -3.64
N ALA A 313 13.92 -24.11 -3.79
CA ALA A 313 15.15 -23.51 -3.26
C ALA A 313 15.27 -23.69 -1.73
N GLN A 314 14.17 -23.61 -0.99
CA GLN A 314 14.18 -23.88 0.44
C GLN A 314 14.44 -25.35 0.76
N MET A 315 13.88 -26.27 -0.05
CA MET A 315 14.11 -27.71 0.10
C MET A 315 15.55 -28.12 -0.26
N THR A 316 16.26 -27.33 -1.06
CA THR A 316 17.70 -27.50 -1.32
C THR A 316 18.59 -26.82 -0.27
N GLY A 317 18.03 -26.20 0.76
CA GLY A 317 18.76 -25.55 1.85
C GLY A 317 19.08 -24.07 1.63
N ILE A 318 18.60 -23.46 0.54
CA ILE A 318 18.79 -22.03 0.28
C ILE A 318 17.78 -21.22 1.12
N GLY A 319 18.29 -20.29 1.92
CA GLY A 319 17.45 -19.39 2.71
C GLY A 319 16.54 -18.51 1.84
N ILE A 320 15.30 -18.27 2.28
CA ILE A 320 14.27 -17.55 1.48
C ILE A 320 14.75 -16.20 0.94
N ARG A 321 15.53 -15.44 1.73
CA ARG A 321 16.07 -14.14 1.30
C ARG A 321 17.02 -14.27 0.12
N LYS A 322 17.90 -15.27 0.15
CA LYS A 322 18.85 -15.55 -0.94
C LYS A 322 18.12 -16.04 -2.19
N ALA A 323 17.16 -16.95 -2.02
CA ALA A 323 16.33 -17.44 -3.13
C ALA A 323 15.53 -16.30 -3.79
N THR A 324 14.95 -15.41 -2.98
CA THR A 324 14.20 -14.23 -3.45
C THR A 324 15.09 -13.28 -4.22
N ALA A 325 16.25 -12.92 -3.67
CA ALA A 325 17.20 -12.03 -4.35
C ALA A 325 17.67 -12.63 -5.68
N GLY A 326 18.01 -13.92 -5.69
CA GLY A 326 18.42 -14.62 -6.92
C GLY A 326 17.33 -14.63 -8.00
N LEU A 327 16.08 -14.96 -7.63
CA LEU A 327 14.97 -15.00 -8.59
C LEU A 327 14.54 -13.61 -9.08
N ILE A 328 14.64 -12.56 -8.25
CA ILE A 328 14.40 -11.17 -8.70
C ILE A 328 15.47 -10.75 -9.70
N ILE A 329 16.74 -10.98 -9.38
CA ILE A 329 17.84 -10.66 -10.30
C ILE A 329 17.64 -11.41 -11.62
N TRP A 330 17.31 -12.70 -11.55
CA TRP A 330 17.09 -13.51 -12.74
C TRP A 330 15.87 -13.08 -13.56
N SER A 331 14.76 -12.75 -12.90
CA SER A 331 13.57 -12.19 -13.55
C SER A 331 13.91 -10.87 -14.24
N CYS A 332 14.58 -9.94 -13.57
CA CYS A 332 15.02 -8.68 -14.17
C CYS A 332 15.94 -8.91 -15.38
N LEU A 333 16.84 -9.89 -15.33
CA LEU A 333 17.69 -10.25 -16.47
C LEU A 333 16.86 -10.78 -17.65
N ILE A 334 15.87 -11.65 -17.40
CA ILE A 334 14.96 -12.14 -18.44
C ILE A 334 14.19 -10.98 -19.08
N GLU A 335 13.62 -10.08 -18.27
CA GLU A 335 12.89 -8.90 -18.77
C GLU A 335 13.79 -8.00 -19.62
N LEU A 336 15.03 -7.74 -19.18
CA LEU A 336 16.00 -6.96 -19.97
C LEU A 336 16.36 -7.65 -21.29
N VAL A 337 16.52 -8.97 -21.30
CA VAL A 337 16.78 -9.74 -22.52
C VAL A 337 15.56 -9.71 -23.46
N GLN A 338 14.34 -9.78 -22.92
CA GLN A 338 13.11 -9.74 -23.71
C GLN A 338 12.92 -8.42 -24.47
N MET A 339 13.46 -7.29 -23.99
CA MET A 339 13.47 -6.03 -24.75
C MET A 339 14.16 -6.18 -26.12
N GLY A 340 15.11 -7.13 -26.23
CA GLY A 340 15.82 -7.40 -27.48
C GLY A 340 15.06 -8.27 -28.47
N PHE A 341 13.81 -8.69 -28.18
CA PHE A 341 13.04 -9.60 -29.04
C PHE A 341 11.77 -8.98 -29.61
N LEU A 342 11.42 -9.42 -30.81
CA LEU A 342 10.26 -8.94 -31.55
C LEU A 342 8.95 -9.29 -30.83
N GLY A 343 8.09 -8.28 -30.64
CA GLY A 343 6.78 -8.45 -30.02
C GLY A 343 6.83 -8.74 -28.51
N ARG A 344 8.00 -8.60 -27.87
CA ARG A 344 8.17 -8.73 -26.42
C ARG A 344 8.35 -7.34 -25.79
N THR A 345 7.70 -7.14 -24.65
CA THR A 345 7.83 -5.93 -23.84
C THR A 345 8.25 -6.34 -22.45
N ALA A 346 9.28 -5.70 -21.91
CA ALA A 346 9.67 -5.94 -20.54
C ALA A 346 8.62 -5.38 -19.59
N ASP A 347 8.32 -6.09 -18.51
CA ASP A 347 7.33 -5.69 -17.52
C ASP A 347 7.84 -5.89 -16.09
N VAL A 348 7.72 -4.85 -15.25
CA VAL A 348 8.11 -4.88 -13.84
C VAL A 348 7.21 -5.83 -13.00
N THR A 349 6.12 -6.35 -13.58
CA THR A 349 5.21 -7.32 -12.96
C THR A 349 5.90 -8.55 -12.41
N GLU A 350 6.77 -9.18 -13.21
CA GLU A 350 7.39 -10.46 -12.85
C GLU A 350 8.27 -10.37 -11.58
N PRO A 351 9.21 -9.41 -11.43
CA PRO A 351 9.96 -9.28 -10.18
C PRO A 351 9.10 -8.86 -8.99
N ILE A 352 8.02 -8.10 -9.21
CA ILE A 352 7.04 -7.77 -8.17
C ILE A 352 6.28 -9.02 -7.69
N LEU A 353 5.88 -9.92 -8.61
CA LEU A 353 5.24 -11.18 -8.26
C LEU A 353 6.15 -12.05 -7.40
N VAL A 354 7.44 -12.16 -7.75
CA VAL A 354 8.43 -12.89 -6.93
C VAL A 354 8.52 -12.32 -5.51
N LEU A 355 8.56 -10.99 -5.37
CA LEU A 355 8.57 -10.30 -4.08
C LEU A 355 7.31 -10.58 -3.25
N LEU A 356 6.13 -10.46 -3.87
CA LEU A 356 4.85 -10.68 -3.22
C LEU A 356 4.70 -12.13 -2.73
N ILE A 357 5.02 -13.11 -3.58
CA ILE A 357 4.95 -14.53 -3.22
C ILE A 357 5.94 -14.84 -2.09
N SER A 358 7.19 -14.39 -2.19
CA SER A 358 8.20 -14.59 -1.15
C SER A 358 7.79 -13.99 0.20
N TRP A 359 7.18 -12.81 0.16
CA TRP A 359 6.66 -12.14 1.36
C TRP A 359 5.53 -12.95 2.00
N VAL A 360 4.56 -13.42 1.22
CA VAL A 360 3.46 -14.28 1.70
C VAL A 360 4.01 -15.57 2.34
N LEU A 361 4.97 -16.23 1.68
CA LEU A 361 5.62 -17.44 2.20
C LEU A 361 6.38 -17.16 3.50
N SER A 362 7.04 -16.02 3.62
CA SER A 362 7.81 -15.62 4.81
C SER A 362 6.90 -15.32 6.01
N VAL A 363 5.78 -14.62 5.80
CA VAL A 363 4.81 -14.32 6.87
C VAL A 363 4.11 -15.60 7.36
N SER A 364 3.83 -16.53 6.46
CA SER A 364 3.17 -17.80 6.79
C SER A 364 4.05 -18.74 7.64
N LYS A 365 5.38 -18.61 7.56
CA LYS A 365 6.33 -19.36 8.42
C LYS A 365 6.50 -18.75 9.82
N GLN A 366 6.36 -17.43 9.97
CA GLN A 366 6.54 -16.73 11.26
C GLN A 366 5.36 -16.88 12.23
N SER A 367 4.25 -17.46 11.78
CA SER A 367 3.04 -17.64 12.60
C SER A 367 3.13 -18.81 13.59
N HIS A 368 4.22 -19.57 13.58
CA HIS A 368 4.57 -20.48 14.68
C HIS A 368 5.43 -19.72 15.69
N PRO A 369 5.00 -19.59 16.97
CA PRO A 369 5.94 -19.28 18.02
C PRO A 369 6.98 -20.38 17.98
N LYS A 370 8.24 -20.04 17.68
CA LYS A 370 9.33 -20.85 18.20
C LYS A 370 9.06 -20.93 19.71
N GLN A 371 8.77 -22.12 20.21
CA GLN A 371 9.01 -22.42 21.61
C GLN A 371 10.52 -22.28 21.79
N THR A 372 10.94 -21.04 21.99
CA THR A 372 12.27 -20.75 22.50
C THR A 372 12.28 -21.39 23.87
N ALA A 373 13.13 -22.39 24.03
CA ALA A 373 13.44 -22.98 25.32
C ALA A 373 13.64 -21.84 26.33
N LEU A 374 13.01 -21.99 27.49
CA LEU A 374 13.20 -21.13 28.64
C LEU A 374 14.67 -21.21 29.06
N GLU A 375 15.51 -20.37 28.48
CA GLU A 375 16.76 -19.97 29.13
C GLU A 375 16.38 -18.93 30.18
N PRO A 376 16.86 -19.07 31.43
CA PRO A 376 16.59 -18.10 32.47
C PRO A 376 17.22 -16.77 32.06
N GLU A 377 16.38 -15.74 31.89
CA GLU A 377 16.82 -14.36 31.70
C GLU A 377 17.75 -13.97 32.84
N GLY A 378 19.05 -13.82 32.54
CA GLY A 378 19.94 -13.02 33.36
C GLY A 378 19.37 -11.59 33.47
N PRO A 379 19.62 -10.88 34.58
CA PRO A 379 19.02 -9.58 34.82
C PRO A 379 19.41 -8.61 33.71
N ILE A 380 18.44 -8.27 32.85
CA ILE A 380 18.55 -7.21 31.87
C ILE A 380 18.79 -5.91 32.65
N PRO A 381 19.80 -5.09 32.31
CA PRO A 381 19.95 -3.78 32.92
C PRO A 381 18.71 -2.97 32.57
N GLN A 382 17.84 -2.74 33.57
CA GLN A 382 16.70 -1.87 33.38
C GLN A 382 17.23 -0.47 33.04
N PRO A 383 16.91 0.10 31.87
CA PRO A 383 17.09 1.54 31.71
C PRO A 383 16.25 2.20 32.80
N TYR A 384 16.82 3.16 33.52
CA TYR A 384 16.16 3.96 34.55
C TYR A 384 14.86 4.55 33.99
N ILE A 385 13.74 3.83 34.14
CA ILE A 385 12.41 4.37 33.89
C ILE A 385 12.07 5.14 35.15
N VAL A 386 12.22 6.46 35.08
CA VAL A 386 11.61 7.36 36.05
C VAL A 386 10.14 6.99 36.13
N ALA A 387 9.70 6.49 37.30
CA ALA A 387 8.31 6.18 37.54
C ALA A 387 7.49 7.46 37.38
N ILE A 388 6.78 7.60 36.25
CA ILE A 388 5.86 8.71 36.02
C ILE A 388 4.62 8.43 36.89
N PRO A 389 4.31 9.26 37.90
CA PRO A 389 3.12 9.07 38.70
C PRO A 389 1.87 9.54 37.93
N ALA A 390 0.76 8.83 38.17
CA ALA A 390 -0.60 9.01 37.69
C ALA A 390 -0.94 8.39 36.31
N GLU A 391 -1.71 7.29 36.35
CA GLU A 391 -2.42 6.74 35.20
C GLU A 391 -3.39 7.80 34.62
N ILE A 392 -3.07 8.36 33.44
CA ILE A 392 -4.01 9.21 32.72
C ILE A 392 -4.92 8.30 31.88
N SER A 393 -6.15 8.08 32.34
CA SER A 393 -7.20 7.39 31.59
C SER A 393 -7.49 8.12 30.27
N GLY A 394 -7.72 7.38 29.18
CA GLY A 394 -8.06 7.95 27.87
C GLY A 394 -9.27 8.89 27.88
N ARG A 395 -10.23 8.68 28.80
CA ARG A 395 -11.36 9.60 28.99
C ARG A 395 -10.93 10.99 29.48
N ARG A 396 -9.92 11.05 30.35
CA ARG A 396 -9.37 12.31 30.87
C ARG A 396 -8.59 13.06 29.78
N THR A 397 -7.83 12.34 28.95
CA THR A 397 -7.16 12.92 27.78
C THR A 397 -8.17 13.52 26.80
N LEU A 398 -9.25 12.80 26.49
CA LEU A 398 -10.32 13.31 25.64
C LEU A 398 -10.99 14.56 26.21
N GLY A 399 -11.25 14.59 27.53
CA GLY A 399 -11.79 15.77 28.21
C GLY A 399 -10.87 16.99 28.12
N LEU A 400 -9.56 16.81 28.30
CA LEU A 400 -8.56 17.88 28.16
C LEU A 400 -8.48 18.40 26.72
N LEU A 401 -8.55 17.52 25.72
CA LEU A 401 -8.58 17.91 24.31
C LEU A 401 -9.84 18.71 23.98
N ALA A 402 -11.01 18.26 24.43
CA ALA A 402 -12.28 18.96 24.21
C ALA A 402 -12.30 20.36 24.86
N MET A 403 -11.83 20.46 26.10
CA MET A 403 -11.69 21.75 26.80
C MET A 403 -10.69 22.66 26.08
N GLY A 404 -9.57 22.10 25.60
CA GLY A 404 -8.58 22.83 24.83
C GLY A 404 -9.13 23.37 23.51
N ILE A 405 -9.91 22.58 22.77
CA ILE A 405 -10.60 23.02 21.56
C ILE A 405 -11.55 24.19 21.86
N ALA A 406 -12.33 24.11 22.95
CA ALA A 406 -13.24 25.19 23.35
C ALA A 406 -12.49 26.48 23.68
N ILE A 407 -11.37 26.40 24.42
CA ILE A 407 -10.52 27.55 24.74
C ILE A 407 -9.90 28.13 23.46
N CYS A 408 -9.39 27.29 22.55
CA CYS A 408 -8.85 27.74 21.27
C CYS A 408 -9.91 28.42 20.39
N ALA A 409 -11.15 27.93 20.38
CA ALA A 409 -12.24 28.57 19.66
C ALA A 409 -12.58 29.96 20.25
N LEU A 410 -12.55 30.09 21.58
CA LEU A 410 -12.75 31.38 22.26
C LEU A 410 -11.62 32.37 21.97
N ILE A 411 -10.37 31.90 21.99
CA ILE A 411 -9.20 32.72 21.61
C ILE A 411 -9.31 33.13 20.14
N GLY A 412 -9.69 32.20 19.26
CA GLY A 412 -9.91 32.48 17.83
C GLY A 412 -10.97 33.56 17.60
N TRP A 413 -12.06 33.54 18.37
CA TRP A 413 -13.07 34.60 18.35
C TRP A 413 -12.47 35.97 18.70
N LEU A 414 -11.63 36.05 19.74
CA LEU A 414 -10.96 37.30 20.12
C LEU A 414 -9.95 37.78 19.08
N ILE A 415 -9.22 36.85 18.45
CA ILE A 415 -8.23 37.14 17.41
C ILE A 415 -8.90 37.75 16.18
N VAL A 416 -10.01 37.18 15.71
CA VAL A 416 -10.70 37.62 14.48
C VAL A 416 -11.29 39.04 14.63
N GLN A 417 -11.60 39.46 15.85
CA GLN A 417 -12.07 40.82 16.15
C GLN A 417 -10.93 41.87 16.17
N SER A 418 -9.66 41.45 16.13
CA SER A 418 -8.52 42.36 16.19
C SER A 418 -8.16 42.93 14.81
N ALA A 419 -7.92 44.24 14.76
CA ALA A 419 -7.47 44.94 13.55
C ALA A 419 -6.01 44.63 13.17
N LEU A 420 -5.23 44.03 14.07
CA LEU A 420 -3.82 43.72 13.87
C LEU A 420 -3.58 42.39 13.13
N ILE A 421 -4.63 41.60 12.94
CA ILE A 421 -4.54 40.27 12.34
C ILE A 421 -4.65 40.38 10.81
N PRO A 422 -3.77 39.69 10.04
CA PRO A 422 -3.83 39.70 8.58
C PRO A 422 -5.21 39.35 8.06
N TYR A 423 -5.66 40.04 7.01
CA TYR A 423 -7.02 39.90 6.47
C TYR A 423 -7.34 38.45 6.06
N ASN A 424 -6.38 37.74 5.45
CA ASN A 424 -6.49 36.31 5.08
C ASN A 424 -6.88 35.41 6.27
N VAL A 425 -6.45 35.76 7.50
CA VAL A 425 -6.75 34.98 8.71
C VAL A 425 -8.15 35.27 9.23
N ARG A 426 -8.65 36.50 9.03
CA ARG A 426 -10.03 36.88 9.37
C ARG A 426 -11.04 36.24 8.43
N GLU A 427 -10.72 36.19 7.14
CA GLU A 427 -11.56 35.62 6.07
C GLU A 427 -11.71 34.08 6.14
N LEU A 428 -10.83 33.39 6.88
CA LEU A 428 -10.99 31.94 7.13
C LEU A 428 -12.28 31.62 7.90
N VAL A 429 -12.79 32.55 8.72
CA VAL A 429 -14.00 32.32 9.49
C VAL A 429 -15.22 32.55 8.62
N TYR A 430 -15.99 31.48 8.38
CA TYR A 430 -17.19 31.55 7.56
C TYR A 430 -18.28 32.42 8.22
N GLU A 431 -18.64 33.53 7.58
CA GLU A 431 -19.57 34.54 8.13
C GLU A 431 -20.98 33.99 8.42
N GLY A 432 -21.45 33.00 7.65
CA GLY A 432 -22.78 32.43 7.87
C GLY A 432 -22.90 31.69 9.20
N HIS A 433 -21.82 31.05 9.68
CA HIS A 433 -21.80 30.27 10.90
C HIS A 433 -20.44 30.37 11.63
N PRO A 434 -20.09 31.54 12.19
CA PRO A 434 -18.74 31.82 12.66
C PRO A 434 -18.32 30.96 13.86
N PHE A 435 -19.24 30.68 14.78
CA PHE A 435 -18.95 29.79 15.93
C PHE A 435 -18.66 28.35 15.51
N ARG A 436 -19.43 27.83 14.54
CA ARG A 436 -19.19 26.48 13.99
C ARG A 436 -17.84 26.44 13.28
N SER A 437 -17.55 27.45 12.46
CA SER A 437 -16.27 27.59 11.77
C SER A 437 -15.09 27.58 12.76
N LEU A 438 -15.15 28.40 13.82
CA LEU A 438 -14.10 28.48 14.84
C LEU A 438 -13.90 27.17 15.61
N ILE A 439 -14.97 26.46 15.97
CA ILE A 439 -14.86 25.15 16.63
C ILE A 439 -14.19 24.12 15.69
N LEU A 440 -14.58 24.11 14.41
CA LEU A 440 -14.00 23.19 13.43
C LEU A 440 -12.54 23.53 13.09
N LEU A 441 -12.18 24.81 13.02
CA LEU A 441 -10.79 25.27 12.86
C LEU A 441 -9.94 24.91 14.09
N ALA A 442 -10.48 25.07 15.30
CA ALA A 442 -9.80 24.63 16.52
C ALA A 442 -9.62 23.11 16.54
N ALA A 443 -10.64 22.33 16.14
CA ALA A 443 -10.52 20.87 16.00
C ALA A 443 -9.50 20.47 14.93
N LEU A 444 -9.45 21.17 13.79
CA LEU A 444 -8.47 20.98 12.73
C LEU A 444 -7.05 21.26 13.23
N LEU A 445 -6.83 22.32 14.02
CA LEU A 445 -5.54 22.63 14.63
C LEU A 445 -5.09 21.51 15.59
N TYR A 446 -5.98 21.06 16.48
CA TYR A 446 -5.69 19.94 17.39
C TYR A 446 -5.37 18.65 16.65
N TRP A 447 -6.12 18.35 15.58
CA TRP A 447 -5.89 17.18 14.74
C TRP A 447 -4.53 17.27 14.03
N SER A 448 -4.28 18.39 13.35
CA SER A 448 -3.10 18.60 12.49
C SER A 448 -1.78 18.58 13.26
N ILE A 449 -1.81 19.03 14.53
CA ILE A 449 -0.66 19.11 15.43
C ILE A 449 -0.51 17.84 16.29
N GLY A 450 -1.64 17.26 16.71
CA GLY A 450 -1.67 16.14 17.66
C GLY A 450 -1.48 14.77 17.01
N PHE A 451 -2.07 14.54 15.83
CA PHE A 451 -2.01 13.24 15.16
C PHE A 451 -0.58 12.77 14.81
N PRO A 452 0.39 13.64 14.47
CA PRO A 452 1.80 13.24 14.30
C PRO A 452 2.40 12.49 15.50
N VAL A 453 1.97 12.78 16.74
CA VAL A 453 2.40 12.05 17.94
C VAL A 453 1.89 10.60 17.90
N LEU A 454 0.65 10.40 17.44
CA LEU A 454 0.04 9.08 17.28
C LEU A 454 0.70 8.30 16.14
N ILE A 455 1.04 8.96 15.03
CA ILE A 455 1.82 8.35 13.94
C ILE A 455 3.17 7.90 14.48
N ALA A 456 3.90 8.77 15.18
CA ALA A 456 5.19 8.43 15.76
C ALA A 456 5.10 7.21 16.71
N GLN A 457 4.08 7.17 17.59
CA GLN A 457 3.83 6.01 18.44
C GLN A 457 3.44 4.75 17.65
N TRP A 458 2.69 4.89 16.57
CA TRP A 458 2.25 3.75 15.76
C TRP A 458 3.44 3.08 15.07
N LEU A 459 4.36 3.89 14.54
CA LEU A 459 5.56 3.41 13.88
C LEU A 459 6.55 2.70 14.82
N THR A 460 6.48 2.95 16.14
CA THR A 460 7.36 2.26 17.11
C THR A 460 6.92 0.83 17.42
N ARG A 461 5.77 0.36 16.91
CA ARG A 461 5.23 -0.98 17.20
C ARG A 461 5.93 -2.12 16.43
N GLY A 462 7.04 -1.83 15.75
CA GLY A 462 7.93 -2.81 15.12
C GLY A 462 7.75 -2.96 13.61
N ASN A 463 8.45 -3.94 13.03
CA ASN A 463 8.62 -4.11 11.57
C ASN A 463 7.32 -4.34 10.78
N ILE A 464 6.17 -4.57 11.44
CA ILE A 464 4.85 -4.72 10.79
C ILE A 464 4.22 -3.41 10.37
N TYR A 465 4.71 -2.31 10.92
CA TYR A 465 4.15 -0.99 10.72
C TYR A 465 5.05 -0.08 9.87
N LEU A 466 6.17 -0.59 9.32
CA LEU A 466 7.11 0.19 8.50
C LEU A 466 6.44 0.83 7.26
N LEU A 467 5.45 0.16 6.67
CA LEU A 467 4.69 0.66 5.51
C LEU A 467 3.37 1.35 5.90
N SER A 468 3.14 1.61 7.19
CA SER A 468 1.87 2.21 7.63
C SER A 468 1.80 3.73 7.45
N LEU A 469 2.94 4.41 7.24
CA LEU A 469 2.97 5.88 7.13
C LEU A 469 2.06 6.41 6.01
N PRO A 470 2.08 5.90 4.76
CA PRO A 470 1.19 6.40 3.71
C PRO A 470 -0.30 6.33 4.08
N ALA A 471 -0.74 5.21 4.66
CA ALA A 471 -2.13 5.04 5.08
C ALA A 471 -2.50 5.97 6.24
N LEU A 472 -1.58 6.17 7.21
CA LEU A 472 -1.80 7.08 8.34
C LEU A 472 -1.82 8.55 7.89
N VAL A 473 -0.94 8.95 6.98
CA VAL A 473 -0.91 10.30 6.40
C VAL A 473 -2.17 10.55 5.57
N LEU A 474 -2.64 9.56 4.81
CA LEU A 474 -3.92 9.66 4.10
C LEU A 474 -5.09 9.86 5.07
N LEU A 475 -5.15 9.08 6.15
CA LEU A 475 -6.17 9.28 7.20
C LEU A 475 -6.08 10.67 7.83
N HIS A 476 -4.86 11.13 8.12
CA HIS A 476 -4.59 12.46 8.67
C HIS A 476 -5.15 13.54 7.74
N GLY A 477 -4.87 13.45 6.43
CA GLY A 477 -5.37 14.37 5.42
C GLY A 477 -6.87 14.30 5.18
N LEU A 478 -7.48 13.11 5.13
CA LEU A 478 -8.92 12.97 4.88
C LEU A 478 -9.77 13.60 5.98
N VAL A 479 -9.39 13.39 7.24
CA VAL A 479 -10.08 14.02 8.38
C VAL A 479 -9.84 15.54 8.37
N ALA A 480 -8.62 15.98 8.07
CA ALA A 480 -8.30 17.40 7.93
C ALA A 480 -9.13 18.08 6.82
N TRP A 481 -9.32 17.41 5.68
CA TRP A 481 -10.14 17.89 4.58
C TRP A 481 -11.60 18.07 4.99
N VAL A 482 -12.19 17.08 5.65
CA VAL A 482 -13.60 17.16 6.09
C VAL A 482 -13.80 18.31 7.07
N LEU A 483 -12.86 18.50 8.00
CA LEU A 483 -12.89 19.62 8.95
C LEU A 483 -12.74 20.96 8.23
N LEU A 484 -11.75 21.10 7.35
CA LEU A 484 -11.46 22.33 6.61
C LEU A 484 -12.62 22.72 5.69
N ARG A 485 -13.09 21.79 4.83
CA ARG A 485 -14.19 22.00 3.88
C ARG A 485 -15.50 22.40 4.56
N SER A 486 -15.67 22.04 5.83
CA SER A 486 -16.84 22.40 6.64
C SER A 486 -16.66 23.69 7.46
N ALA A 487 -15.43 24.24 7.51
CA ALA A 487 -15.06 25.34 8.37
C ALA A 487 -14.84 26.66 7.63
N VAL A 488 -14.28 26.62 6.41
CA VAL A 488 -13.85 27.82 5.68
C VAL A 488 -14.68 28.04 4.40
N PRO A 489 -14.75 29.28 3.86
CA PRO A 489 -15.30 29.54 2.54
C PRO A 489 -14.58 28.76 1.43
N ASP A 490 -15.29 28.45 0.34
CA ASP A 490 -14.73 27.74 -0.82
C ASP A 490 -13.58 28.51 -1.50
N GLU A 491 -13.65 29.84 -1.49
CA GLU A 491 -12.61 30.73 -2.02
C GLU A 491 -11.26 30.53 -1.31
N SER A 492 -11.27 30.44 0.02
CA SER A 492 -10.06 30.22 0.81
C SER A 492 -9.39 28.87 0.52
N ILE A 493 -10.16 27.86 0.08
CA ILE A 493 -9.60 26.57 -0.34
C ILE A 493 -8.88 26.74 -1.68
N HIS A 494 -9.49 27.44 -2.62
CA HIS A 494 -8.90 27.73 -3.93
C HIS A 494 -7.62 28.56 -3.84
N ASP A 495 -7.52 29.47 -2.87
CA ASP A 495 -6.30 30.24 -2.63
C ASP A 495 -5.11 29.37 -2.22
N ILE A 496 -5.36 28.22 -1.60
CA ILE A 496 -4.32 27.32 -1.09
C ILE A 496 -3.98 26.20 -2.08
N VAL A 497 -4.99 25.51 -2.63
CA VAL A 497 -4.75 24.35 -3.51
C VAL A 497 -4.75 24.70 -5.00
N GLY A 498 -5.15 25.93 -5.35
CA GLY A 498 -5.28 26.40 -6.72
C GLY A 498 -6.57 25.93 -7.40
N SER A 499 -6.70 26.32 -8.67
CA SER A 499 -7.80 25.91 -9.54
C SER A 499 -7.58 24.49 -10.09
N PRO A 500 -8.64 23.71 -10.33
CA PRO A 500 -8.48 22.40 -10.96
C PRO A 500 -8.12 22.53 -12.45
N VAL A 501 -7.06 21.84 -12.89
CA VAL A 501 -6.55 21.83 -14.28
C VAL A 501 -6.23 20.42 -14.80
N LEU A 502 -6.33 19.38 -13.97
CA LEU A 502 -5.97 18.00 -14.34
C LEU A 502 -7.09 17.27 -15.12
N ALA A 503 -8.09 18.00 -15.60
CA ALA A 503 -9.31 17.46 -16.22
C ALA A 503 -10.05 16.41 -15.35
N TRP A 504 -9.77 16.41 -14.04
CA TRP A 504 -10.44 15.58 -13.05
C TRP A 504 -11.74 16.26 -12.61
N PRO A 505 -12.71 15.51 -12.03
CA PRO A 505 -13.85 16.14 -11.40
C PRO A 505 -13.39 17.12 -10.33
N ARG A 506 -13.96 18.33 -10.34
CA ARG A 506 -13.52 19.48 -9.53
C ARG A 506 -13.22 19.11 -8.07
N ASP A 507 -14.16 18.44 -7.41
CA ASP A 507 -14.05 18.12 -5.98
C ASP A 507 -12.96 17.08 -5.68
N PHE A 508 -12.75 16.11 -6.58
CA PHE A 508 -11.70 15.10 -6.43
C PHE A 508 -10.31 15.68 -6.68
N GLU A 509 -10.18 16.58 -7.65
CA GLU A 509 -8.92 17.28 -7.88
C GLU A 509 -8.55 18.16 -6.68
N LEU A 510 -9.51 18.92 -6.16
CA LEU A 510 -9.29 19.75 -4.96
C LEU A 510 -8.91 18.91 -3.75
N LEU A 511 -9.60 17.79 -3.52
CA LEU A 511 -9.24 16.83 -2.48
C LEU A 511 -7.83 16.27 -2.70
N GLY A 512 -7.50 15.82 -3.91
CA GLY A 512 -6.19 15.25 -4.24
C GLY A 512 -5.04 16.24 -4.02
N ARG A 513 -5.22 17.49 -4.47
CA ARG A 513 -4.26 18.59 -4.25
C ARG A 513 -4.10 18.93 -2.77
N PHE A 514 -5.20 19.00 -2.02
CA PHE A 514 -5.15 19.18 -0.58
C PHE A 514 -4.41 18.03 0.12
N LEU A 515 -4.73 16.78 -0.21
CA LEU A 515 -4.10 15.61 0.38
C LEU A 515 -2.59 15.59 0.09
N ALA A 516 -2.17 15.98 -1.12
CA ALA A 516 -0.76 16.11 -1.46
C ALA A 516 -0.06 17.19 -0.60
N LEU A 517 -0.61 18.40 -0.56
CA LEU A 517 -0.09 19.50 0.26
C LEU A 517 -0.04 19.15 1.76
N PHE A 518 -1.12 18.57 2.29
CA PHE A 518 -1.21 18.20 3.69
C PHE A 518 -0.33 16.99 4.03
N SER A 519 -0.05 16.11 3.07
CA SER A 519 0.88 14.99 3.28
C SER A 519 2.30 15.48 3.50
N PHE A 520 2.73 16.55 2.82
CA PHE A 520 4.00 17.21 3.08
C PHE A 520 4.09 17.75 4.51
N TRP A 521 3.05 18.47 4.98
CA TRP A 521 2.93 18.89 6.38
C TRP A 521 3.01 17.71 7.36
N SER A 522 2.23 16.66 7.11
CA SER A 522 2.16 15.49 7.97
C SER A 522 3.50 14.74 8.06
N VAL A 523 4.23 14.63 6.96
CA VAL A 523 5.55 13.98 6.93
C VAL A 523 6.56 14.80 7.72
N ALA A 524 6.61 16.12 7.52
CA ALA A 524 7.54 17.00 8.21
C ALA A 524 7.27 17.08 9.73
N THR A 525 6.03 17.26 10.14
CA THR A 525 5.64 17.32 11.57
C THR A 525 5.84 15.99 12.28
N THR A 526 5.62 14.86 11.59
CA THR A 526 5.95 13.53 12.13
C THR A 526 7.45 13.39 12.32
N ALA A 527 8.28 13.89 11.39
CA ALA A 527 9.73 13.86 11.48
C ALA A 527 10.22 14.62 12.73
N GLY A 528 9.73 15.85 12.93
CA GLY A 528 10.09 16.68 14.09
C GLY A 528 9.64 16.07 15.41
N SER A 529 8.41 15.55 15.48
CA SER A 529 7.87 14.90 16.68
C SER A 529 8.62 13.61 17.05
N LEU A 530 8.95 12.80 16.05
CA LEU A 530 9.66 11.53 16.22
C LEU A 530 11.12 11.73 16.62
N THR A 531 11.82 12.67 15.99
CA THR A 531 13.21 12.99 16.34
C THR A 531 13.31 13.65 17.73
N ALA A 532 12.36 14.52 18.10
CA ALA A 532 12.28 15.08 19.43
C ALA A 532 12.13 14.02 20.54
N ALA A 533 11.34 12.99 20.27
CA ALA A 533 11.06 11.88 21.19
C ALA A 533 11.98 10.66 21.02
N TRP A 534 13.03 10.74 20.19
CA TRP A 534 13.85 9.60 19.77
C TRP A 534 14.45 8.80 20.93
N HIS A 535 14.94 9.47 21.97
CA HIS A 535 15.55 8.80 23.13
C HIS A 535 14.54 8.20 24.11
N ILE A 536 13.25 8.50 23.94
CA ILE A 536 12.18 8.13 24.88
C ILE A 536 11.37 6.95 24.31
N LEU A 537 11.17 6.91 22.99
CA LEU A 537 10.35 5.89 22.35
C LEU A 537 11.11 4.55 22.23
N PRO A 538 10.59 3.43 22.78
CA PRO A 538 11.27 2.12 22.83
C PRO A 538 11.43 1.41 21.46
N GLY A 539 11.13 2.09 20.36
CA GLY A 539 11.28 1.60 18.98
C GLY A 539 11.64 2.69 17.99
N ALA A 540 12.26 3.79 18.46
CA ALA A 540 12.48 4.98 17.64
C ALA A 540 13.23 4.69 16.34
N LYS A 541 14.25 3.81 16.35
CA LYS A 541 14.98 3.37 15.14
C LYS A 541 14.07 2.77 14.07
N SER A 542 13.20 1.85 14.47
CA SER A 542 12.22 1.26 13.54
C SER A 542 11.23 2.30 13.04
N ALA A 543 10.86 3.26 13.89
CA ALA A 543 9.96 4.33 13.52
C ALA A 543 10.59 5.32 12.53
N LEU A 544 11.87 5.71 12.68
CA LEU A 544 12.54 6.55 11.68
C LEU A 544 12.72 5.81 10.36
N LEU A 545 13.00 4.49 10.39
CA LEU A 545 13.08 3.71 9.17
C LEU A 545 11.71 3.66 8.45
N GLY A 546 10.62 3.43 9.18
CA GLY A 546 9.27 3.46 8.62
C GLY A 546 8.87 4.85 8.11
N TRP A 547 9.26 5.90 8.85
CA TRP A 547 9.09 7.28 8.41
C TRP A 547 9.87 7.56 7.12
N ALA A 548 11.14 7.17 7.04
CA ALA A 548 12.00 7.40 5.88
C ALA A 548 11.45 6.69 4.63
N ILE A 549 11.06 5.41 4.75
CA ILE A 549 10.45 4.66 3.64
C ILE A 549 9.16 5.35 3.18
N GLY A 550 8.29 5.76 4.11
CA GLY A 550 7.05 6.44 3.76
C GLY A 550 7.28 7.83 3.17
N ALA A 551 8.26 8.59 3.66
CA ALA A 551 8.64 9.90 3.14
C ALA A 551 9.17 9.80 1.70
N CYS A 552 9.98 8.79 1.39
CA CYS A 552 10.44 8.50 0.03
C CYS A 552 9.29 8.20 -0.94
N LEU A 553 8.13 7.73 -0.45
CA LEU A 553 6.95 7.51 -1.28
C LEU A 553 6.09 8.78 -1.41
N LEU A 554 5.87 9.50 -0.31
CA LEU A 554 4.91 10.60 -0.24
C LEU A 554 5.47 11.95 -0.74
N ILE A 555 6.75 12.24 -0.48
CA ILE A 555 7.35 13.53 -0.87
C ILE A 555 7.38 13.72 -2.39
N PRO A 556 7.79 12.73 -3.22
CA PRO A 556 7.77 12.91 -4.67
C PRO A 556 6.37 13.18 -5.22
N ILE A 557 5.35 12.48 -4.68
CA ILE A 557 3.95 12.70 -5.05
C ILE A 557 3.50 14.10 -4.63
N SER A 558 3.82 14.53 -3.41
CA SER A 558 3.52 15.88 -2.93
C SER A 558 4.12 16.95 -3.83
N TYR A 559 5.41 16.83 -4.14
CA TYR A 559 6.12 17.77 -4.99
C TYR A 559 5.51 17.84 -6.40
N TYR A 560 5.24 16.69 -7.01
CA TYR A 560 4.63 16.65 -8.34
C TYR A 560 3.27 17.37 -8.35
N VAL A 561 2.40 17.08 -7.39
CA VAL A 561 1.04 17.65 -7.36
C VAL A 561 1.04 19.14 -6.99
N VAL A 562 1.83 19.53 -5.98
CA VAL A 562 1.84 20.89 -5.42
C VAL A 562 2.64 21.86 -6.29
N VAL A 563 3.70 21.39 -6.95
CA VAL A 563 4.61 22.24 -7.74
C VAL A 563 4.48 21.97 -9.22
N THR A 564 4.73 20.73 -9.67
CA THR A 564 4.83 20.43 -11.11
C THR A 564 3.48 20.52 -11.83
N ALA A 565 2.41 20.09 -11.17
CA ALA A 565 1.04 20.12 -11.66
C ALA A 565 0.24 21.32 -11.10
N ALA A 566 0.92 22.34 -10.57
CA ALA A 566 0.27 23.55 -10.08
C ALA A 566 -0.45 24.27 -11.23
N SER A 567 -1.67 24.72 -10.98
CA SER A 567 -2.43 25.56 -11.92
C SER A 567 -2.25 27.05 -11.66
N THR A 568 -1.82 27.40 -10.45
CA THR A 568 -1.68 28.77 -9.98
C THR A 568 -0.24 29.03 -9.59
N ASP A 569 0.30 30.15 -10.04
CA ASP A 569 1.65 30.57 -9.71
C ASP A 569 1.80 30.95 -8.23
N ASN A 570 0.70 31.13 -7.47
CA ASN A 570 0.75 31.63 -6.09
C ASN A 570 1.61 30.83 -5.10
N LEU A 571 1.59 29.48 -5.12
CA LEU A 571 2.47 28.69 -4.24
C LEU A 571 3.87 28.53 -4.83
N VAL A 572 3.97 28.37 -6.14
CA VAL A 572 5.24 28.14 -6.84
C VAL A 572 6.12 29.41 -6.80
N GLU A 573 5.52 30.60 -6.94
CA GLU A 573 6.17 31.91 -6.82
C GLU A 573 6.72 32.16 -5.40
N LEU A 574 6.11 31.59 -4.37
CA LEU A 574 6.57 31.75 -2.99
C LEU A 574 7.75 30.83 -2.65
N ILE A 575 7.99 29.79 -3.44
CA ILE A 575 9.08 28.84 -3.26
C ILE A 575 10.27 29.30 -4.10
N ALA A 576 11.43 29.43 -3.46
CA ALA A 576 12.64 29.94 -4.12
C ALA A 576 13.03 29.11 -5.35
N ASN A 577 13.65 29.75 -6.34
CA ASN A 577 14.13 29.11 -7.57
C ASN A 577 12.98 28.48 -8.39
N ASN A 578 11.86 29.18 -8.50
CA ASN A 578 10.69 28.77 -9.27
C ASN A 578 10.16 27.38 -8.85
N GLY A 579 10.02 27.15 -7.54
CA GLY A 579 9.50 25.89 -7.03
C GLY A 579 10.49 24.72 -7.03
N SER A 580 11.80 24.96 -6.99
CA SER A 580 12.76 23.84 -7.07
C SER A 580 12.58 22.81 -5.94
N LEU A 581 12.93 21.54 -6.22
CA LEU A 581 12.84 20.45 -5.24
C LEU A 581 13.67 20.74 -3.98
N SER A 582 14.84 21.37 -4.11
CA SER A 582 15.67 21.71 -2.95
C SER A 582 15.00 22.74 -2.05
N SER A 583 14.46 23.83 -2.63
CA SER A 583 13.72 24.85 -1.88
C SER A 583 12.49 24.26 -1.18
N PHE A 584 11.74 23.40 -1.88
CA PHE A 584 10.60 22.67 -1.33
C PHE A 584 11.00 21.82 -0.11
N LEU A 585 12.10 21.05 -0.21
CA LEU A 585 12.61 20.25 0.91
C LEU A 585 13.11 21.11 2.08
N ILE A 586 13.71 22.26 1.81
CA ILE A 586 14.17 23.21 2.84
C ILE A 586 12.98 23.79 3.62
N ILE A 587 11.86 24.13 2.96
CA ILE A 587 10.63 24.51 3.66
C ILE A 587 10.13 23.36 4.55
N GLY A 588 10.22 22.12 4.05
CA GLY A 588 9.84 20.93 4.82
C GLY A 588 10.72 20.74 6.06
N LEU A 589 12.01 21.06 5.95
CA LEU A 589 12.94 21.08 7.06
C LEU A 589 12.53 22.13 8.10
N ALA A 590 12.17 23.35 7.68
CA ALA A 590 11.69 24.39 8.61
C ALA A 590 10.46 23.93 9.40
N VAL A 591 9.49 23.28 8.74
CA VAL A 591 8.30 22.71 9.41
C VAL A 591 8.69 21.61 10.40
N ALA A 592 9.65 20.75 10.03
CA ALA A 592 10.17 19.71 10.92
C ALA A 592 10.89 20.30 12.15
N GLU A 593 11.67 21.38 11.99
CA GLU A 593 12.38 22.09 13.07
C GLU A 593 11.39 22.77 14.03
N ILE A 594 10.37 23.46 13.52
CA ILE A 594 9.29 24.03 14.34
C ILE A 594 8.60 22.92 15.14
N SER A 595 8.25 21.81 14.47
CA SER A 595 7.63 20.66 15.12
C SER A 595 8.53 20.02 16.18
N PHE A 596 9.85 19.95 15.93
CA PHE A 596 10.82 19.44 16.89
C PHE A 596 10.89 20.32 18.13
N GLY A 597 11.01 21.65 17.96
CA GLY A 597 11.05 22.62 19.06
C GLY A 597 9.79 22.52 19.93
N GLY A 598 8.62 22.54 19.30
CA GLY A 598 7.33 22.38 20.00
C GLY A 598 7.20 21.05 20.74
N SER A 599 7.61 19.95 20.10
CA SER A 599 7.58 18.61 20.72
C SER A 599 8.53 18.52 21.91
N LYS A 600 9.75 19.07 21.81
CA LYS A 600 10.70 19.17 22.93
C LYS A 600 10.12 19.98 24.09
N GLY A 601 9.45 21.09 23.80
CA GLY A 601 8.72 21.88 24.79
C GLY A 601 7.62 21.06 25.48
N ALA A 602 6.81 20.32 24.71
CA ALA A 602 5.74 19.48 25.22
C ALA A 602 6.27 18.38 26.16
N LEU A 603 7.35 17.71 25.75
CA LEU A 603 8.04 16.66 26.50
C LEU A 603 8.69 17.22 27.78
N ALA A 604 9.17 18.46 27.79
CA ALA A 604 9.81 19.09 28.96
C ALA A 604 8.83 19.41 30.10
N LEU A 605 7.55 19.54 29.78
CA LEU A 605 6.46 19.75 30.75
C LEU A 605 6.01 18.44 31.43
N ILE A 606 6.65 17.31 31.13
CA ILE A 606 6.40 16.05 31.83
C ILE A 606 7.21 16.04 33.14
N PRO A 607 6.57 15.80 34.30
CA PRO A 607 7.27 15.76 35.59
C PRO A 607 8.44 14.76 35.58
N GLY A 608 9.60 15.15 36.11
CA GLY A 608 10.79 14.29 36.19
C GLY A 608 11.61 14.17 34.90
N ALA A 609 11.24 14.89 33.83
CA ALA A 609 11.96 14.88 32.56
C ALA A 609 13.41 15.41 32.67
N PRO A 610 14.46 14.61 32.39
CA PRO A 610 15.85 15.04 32.48
C PRO A 610 16.24 16.12 31.45
N TRP A 611 15.47 16.25 30.35
CA TRP A 611 15.67 17.22 29.28
C TRP A 611 15.04 18.61 29.53
N ARG A 612 14.43 18.83 30.70
CA ARG A 612 13.74 20.10 31.00
C ARG A 612 14.66 21.32 30.92
N LYS A 613 15.94 21.16 31.31
CA LYS A 613 16.94 22.25 31.31
C LYS A 613 17.43 22.60 29.90
N SER A 614 17.43 21.65 28.95
CA SER A 614 17.88 21.88 27.58
C SER A 614 16.74 22.21 26.60
N ALA A 615 15.47 22.05 27.02
CA ALA A 615 14.32 22.26 26.15
C ALA A 615 14.19 23.71 25.65
N ALA A 616 14.43 24.71 26.50
CA ALA A 616 14.39 26.11 26.10
C ALA A 616 15.47 26.42 25.05
N ALA A 617 16.68 25.87 25.21
CA ALA A 617 17.76 26.01 24.24
C ALA A 617 17.40 25.36 22.89
N TRP A 618 16.78 24.17 22.90
CA TRP A 618 16.31 23.51 21.68
C TRP A 618 15.19 24.28 20.98
N VAL A 619 14.23 24.84 21.73
CA VAL A 619 13.18 25.69 21.17
C VAL A 619 13.80 26.92 20.50
N LEU A 620 14.69 27.65 21.20
CA LEU A 620 15.33 28.82 20.62
C LEU A 620 16.19 28.48 19.39
N ALA A 621 17.00 27.42 19.47
CA ALA A 621 17.86 26.99 18.37
C ALA A 621 17.04 26.59 17.13
N MET A 622 15.95 25.83 17.31
CA MET A 622 15.08 25.47 16.19
C MET A 622 14.32 26.68 15.63
N GLY A 623 14.02 27.70 16.43
CA GLY A 623 13.46 28.95 15.92
C GLY A 623 14.42 29.67 14.98
N VAL A 624 15.70 29.77 15.35
CA VAL A 624 16.72 30.38 14.47
C VAL A 624 16.91 29.56 13.20
N LEU A 625 17.03 28.23 13.32
CA LEU A 625 17.22 27.35 12.17
C LEU A 625 16.00 27.36 11.24
N ALA A 626 14.78 27.34 11.79
CA ALA A 626 13.57 27.41 10.98
C ALA A 626 13.46 28.73 10.23
N TYR A 627 13.89 29.84 10.82
CA TYR A 627 13.98 31.14 10.13
C TYR A 627 14.95 31.07 8.95
N VAL A 628 16.16 30.52 9.16
CA VAL A 628 17.18 30.38 8.12
C VAL A 628 16.67 29.46 6.99
N ALA A 629 16.04 28.34 7.34
CA ALA A 629 15.45 27.43 6.38
C ALA A 629 14.33 28.13 5.57
N LEU A 630 13.40 28.84 6.22
CA LEU A 630 12.38 29.61 5.50
C LEU A 630 12.99 30.69 4.60
N TYR A 631 14.03 31.38 5.05
CA TYR A 631 14.73 32.38 4.25
C TYR A 631 15.32 31.79 2.95
N PHE A 632 15.97 30.63 3.01
CA PHE A 632 16.51 29.99 1.80
C PHE A 632 15.49 29.19 0.99
N GLY A 633 14.41 28.72 1.62
CA GLY A 633 13.37 27.94 0.97
C GLY A 633 12.33 28.79 0.25
N THR A 634 12.15 30.04 0.65
CA THR A 634 11.13 30.95 0.09
C THR A 634 11.75 32.04 -0.79
N GLU A 635 11.00 32.50 -1.78
CA GLU A 635 11.49 33.45 -2.78
C GLU A 635 11.76 34.83 -2.16
N GLN A 636 12.92 35.41 -2.49
CA GLN A 636 13.35 36.67 -1.87
C GLN A 636 12.93 37.89 -2.69
N VAL A 637 12.66 37.70 -3.99
CA VAL A 637 12.27 38.78 -4.91
C VAL A 637 11.09 38.33 -5.76
N ILE A 638 9.90 38.84 -5.42
CA ILE A 638 8.66 38.67 -6.18
C ILE A 638 8.28 40.03 -6.76
N ILE A 639 8.07 40.07 -8.08
CA ILE A 639 7.62 41.26 -8.81
C ILE A 639 6.16 41.07 -9.19
N LYS A 640 5.25 41.65 -8.41
CA LYS A 640 3.80 41.52 -8.61
C LYS A 640 3.09 42.78 -8.13
N TYR A 641 1.97 43.13 -8.75
CA TYR A 641 1.17 44.31 -8.38
C TYR A 641 1.95 45.65 -8.40
N ASN A 642 2.89 45.83 -9.34
CA ASN A 642 3.80 46.98 -9.40
C ASN A 642 4.64 47.20 -8.13
N GLN A 643 4.89 46.14 -7.36
CA GLN A 643 5.73 46.15 -6.16
C GLN A 643 6.77 45.03 -6.19
N ILE A 644 7.83 45.21 -5.40
CA ILE A 644 8.89 44.22 -5.18
C ILE A 644 8.86 43.85 -3.70
N PHE A 645 8.66 42.57 -3.40
CA PHE A 645 8.60 42.06 -2.04
C PHE A 645 9.09 40.61 -1.96
N SER A 646 9.50 40.15 -0.77
CA SER A 646 9.81 38.74 -0.54
C SER A 646 8.57 37.92 -0.20
N ALA A 647 8.64 36.60 -0.35
CA ALA A 647 7.60 35.67 0.06
C ALA A 647 7.25 35.81 1.55
N LEU A 648 8.23 36.06 2.42
CA LEU A 648 7.98 36.29 3.85
C LEU A 648 7.24 37.62 4.09
N GLN A 649 7.56 38.68 3.35
CA GLN A 649 6.80 39.92 3.41
C GLN A 649 5.36 39.70 2.92
N PHE A 650 5.17 38.92 1.86
CA PHE A 650 3.83 38.57 1.39
C PHE A 650 3.00 37.82 2.44
N LEU A 651 3.61 36.89 3.17
CA LEU A 651 2.94 36.07 4.17
C LEU A 651 2.69 36.76 5.51
N LEU A 652 3.60 37.65 5.95
CA LEU A 652 3.59 38.22 7.30
C LEU A 652 3.16 39.69 7.36
N SER A 653 3.00 40.39 6.23
CA SER A 653 2.49 41.76 6.22
C SER A 653 0.99 41.81 6.52
N SER A 654 0.50 42.94 7.06
CA SER A 654 -0.91 43.11 7.46
C SER A 654 -1.83 43.30 6.25
N ASP A 655 -1.33 43.97 5.21
CA ASP A 655 -2.02 44.17 3.94
C ASP A 655 -1.00 44.27 2.79
N ARG A 656 -1.50 44.21 1.54
CA ARG A 656 -0.66 44.20 0.32
C ARG A 656 -0.11 45.59 -0.05
N SER A 657 -0.56 46.65 0.60
CA SER A 657 -0.10 48.03 0.37
C SER A 657 1.00 48.47 1.36
N HIS A 658 1.04 47.88 2.56
CA HIS A 658 1.97 48.20 3.64
C HIS A 658 2.81 46.98 3.98
N LEU A 659 3.90 46.80 3.24
CA LEU A 659 4.85 45.70 3.44
C LEU A 659 5.69 45.93 4.70
N ALA A 660 5.86 44.88 5.51
CA ALA A 660 6.65 44.91 6.73
C ALA A 660 8.13 45.20 6.43
N GLN A 661 8.73 46.11 7.22
CA GLN A 661 10.15 46.40 7.17
C GLN A 661 10.97 45.23 7.76
N PRO A 662 12.28 45.09 7.45
CA PRO A 662 13.08 43.93 7.88
C PRO A 662 13.03 43.64 9.39
N ASN A 663 13.12 44.67 10.24
CA ASN A 663 13.05 44.51 11.70
C ASN A 663 11.66 44.08 12.17
N GLU A 664 10.61 44.62 11.53
CA GLU A 664 9.24 44.26 11.82
C GLU A 664 8.93 42.82 11.39
N LEU A 665 9.48 42.39 10.25
CA LEU A 665 9.33 41.04 9.73
C LEU A 665 9.90 39.99 10.71
N ILE A 666 11.06 40.27 11.30
CA ILE A 666 11.68 39.40 12.32
C ILE A 666 10.80 39.34 13.58
N ILE A 667 10.24 40.46 14.03
CA ILE A 667 9.33 40.49 15.20
C ILE A 667 8.07 39.67 14.93
N ARG A 668 7.44 39.87 13.75
CA ARG A 668 6.25 39.12 13.33
C ARG A 668 6.54 37.62 13.20
N TYR A 669 7.71 37.27 12.66
CA TYR A 669 8.18 35.88 12.63
C TYR A 669 8.33 35.28 14.04
N MET A 670 8.99 35.99 14.97
CA MET A 670 9.18 35.50 16.34
C MET A 670 7.83 35.29 17.05
N ALA A 671 6.87 36.20 16.84
CA ALA A 671 5.53 36.06 17.37
C ALA A 671 4.79 34.84 16.79
N LEU A 672 4.84 34.64 15.47
CA LEU A 672 4.25 33.48 14.80
C LEU A 672 4.91 32.17 15.27
N TYR A 673 6.23 32.11 15.30
CA TYR A 673 6.99 30.96 15.78
C TYR A 673 6.59 30.61 17.22
N GLY A 674 6.57 31.62 18.11
CA GLY A 674 6.16 31.44 19.50
C GLY A 674 4.73 30.92 19.63
N PHE A 675 3.80 31.43 18.83
CA PHE A 675 2.41 30.97 18.81
C PHE A 675 2.29 29.52 18.35
N VAL A 676 2.94 29.16 17.24
CA VAL A 676 2.91 27.78 16.71
C VAL A 676 3.55 26.81 17.70
N VAL A 677 4.70 27.16 18.29
CA VAL A 677 5.35 26.34 19.33
C VAL A 677 4.44 26.17 20.54
N ALA A 678 3.81 27.24 21.03
CA ALA A 678 2.87 27.16 22.15
C ALA A 678 1.68 26.25 21.83
N ALA A 679 1.12 26.35 20.62
CA ALA A 679 0.05 25.46 20.15
C ALA A 679 0.50 24.00 20.13
N ILE A 680 1.69 23.70 19.60
CA ILE A 680 2.28 22.35 19.63
C ILE A 680 2.42 21.85 21.06
N VAL A 681 2.94 22.68 21.96
CA VAL A 681 3.13 22.33 23.37
C VAL A 681 1.79 21.97 24.03
N VAL A 682 0.76 22.81 23.87
CA VAL A 682 -0.56 22.62 24.46
C VAL A 682 -1.24 21.37 23.92
N VAL A 683 -1.22 21.16 22.61
CA VAL A 683 -1.89 20.02 21.94
C VAL A 683 -1.17 18.71 22.23
N GLN A 684 0.16 18.69 22.12
CA GLN A 684 0.92 17.45 22.23
C GLN A 684 1.21 17.02 23.67
N ASN A 685 1.23 17.93 24.65
CA ASN A 685 1.51 17.56 26.06
C ASN A 685 0.60 16.44 26.61
N PRO A 686 -0.74 16.52 26.52
CA PRO A 686 -1.60 15.45 27.02
C PRO A 686 -1.42 14.14 26.24
N LEU A 687 -1.10 14.22 24.93
CA LEU A 687 -0.86 13.06 24.09
C LEU A 687 0.45 12.36 24.46
N TRP A 688 1.55 13.09 24.61
CA TRP A 688 2.84 12.54 25.02
C TRP A 688 2.77 11.88 26.39
N ARG A 689 2.07 12.49 27.36
CA ARG A 689 1.84 11.87 28.68
C ARG A 689 1.05 10.56 28.58
N TRP A 690 0.03 10.52 27.72
CA TRP A 690 -0.75 9.30 27.47
C TRP A 690 0.07 8.22 26.76
N VAL A 691 0.90 8.60 25.78
CA VAL A 691 1.77 7.68 25.02
C VAL A 691 2.84 7.05 25.92
N MET A 692 3.38 7.80 26.87
CA MET A 692 4.41 7.33 27.82
C MET A 692 3.86 6.62 29.06
N SER A 693 2.55 6.68 29.29
CA SER A 693 1.95 5.98 30.43
C SER A 693 2.05 4.45 30.22
N PRO A 694 2.44 3.66 31.24
CA PRO A 694 2.49 2.21 31.14
C PRO A 694 1.10 1.66 30.79
N ARG A 695 0.98 0.91 29.69
CA ARG A 695 -0.26 0.19 29.35
C ARG A 695 -0.20 -1.17 30.03
N ARG A 696 -1.15 -1.46 30.95
CA ARG A 696 -1.34 -2.83 31.44
C ARG A 696 -1.74 -3.72 30.24
N GLY A 697 -0.99 -4.81 30.07
CA GLY A 697 -1.22 -5.84 29.05
C GLY A 697 -2.46 -6.67 29.31
#